data_AF-A0A932I950-F1
#
_entry.id   AF-A0A932I950-F1
#
_cell.length_a   1.000
_cell.length_b   1.000
_cell.length_c   1.000
_cell.angle_alpha   90.00
_cell.angle_beta   90.00
_cell.angle_gamma   90.00
#
_symmetry.space_group_name_H-M   'P 1'
#
loop_
_entity.id
_entity.type
_entity.pdbx_description
1 polymer ?
#
loop_
_entity_poly.entity_id
_entity_poly.type
_entity_poly.pdbx_seq_one_letter_code
_entity_poly.pdbx_strand_id
1 'polypeptide(L)'
;MIRIRKKSPGFFEKVLSQQESIRVNDRQGGLQFLVSFLSEIRPGAGKKRNDAEKNLRNAIRTLKEQPVLLASLQQALLSQLLQSKLTNTITENGIPLSRGFWQELANRLKHKLLPVLQDETDFLFVLNNVFFQKKDYLWVEAVPRAAWIDFFETIGLRFNTQDTRIKFELLEALKILSFQVAQLGLEREVLNYLPEEKRTLNSAFVLQNYLVHELESGLSENRAPGEINRIASRLKESLATCDSLANYIRESHSHNGASLQQTYLLLILTNRLERMQLITDILDGDSSFDTGRFVELFRLLVRNEKRKNSIREFFSQGVGYLAYQIAEHKGSRGNKYITETRSEFFKMIRSAMWGGLIISFTAILKNLIGKIKLAPFPLGFLYSINYSAGFILIDETKSTLATKQPAFTASTIAVSLDTRKTEGEPDLEALAVTVARVSRSQIASFFGNLVIVFPLSYLLAWSYHQLYGVKIAAGEAAFNLLKDQHPWRSPALLYACFTGFFLFASGIIAGYWQNKIQYGRIRERLIKHPSLRSSLSAKRLTRLADYAEKHTGAVIGSLSLGFFLGFSGVVGKIFGIPFDIRHITISSGNVSIGIYGLGPDQLPPYFILAVLLGVLGIGFLNFLVSFFLAFIVAVKSRGIHLSQYPRLLRIIMRYFFRHPREFILPARSVSPPARRSQPDDARNEEKTTG
;
A
#
# COMPACT_ATOMS: atom_id res chain seq x y z
N MET A 1 7.63 54.84 -29.80
CA MET A 1 8.49 53.70 -30.22
C MET A 1 8.22 52.51 -29.31
N ILE A 2 7.31 51.62 -29.70
CA ILE A 2 7.07 50.35 -29.00
C ILE A 2 8.07 49.35 -29.56
N ARG A 3 9.14 49.05 -28.80
CA ARG A 3 10.08 47.97 -29.14
C ARG A 3 9.32 46.65 -29.06
N ILE A 4 8.80 46.19 -30.19
CA ILE A 4 8.35 44.81 -30.37
C ILE A 4 9.59 43.94 -30.15
N ARG A 5 9.69 43.30 -28.98
CA ARG A 5 10.67 42.24 -28.74
C ARG A 5 10.43 41.18 -29.80
N LYS A 6 11.32 41.09 -30.79
CA LYS A 6 11.38 39.96 -31.74
C LYS A 6 11.34 38.69 -30.90
N LYS A 7 10.31 37.87 -31.13
CA LYS A 7 10.20 36.54 -30.52
C LYS A 7 11.46 35.78 -30.92
N SER A 8 12.23 35.31 -29.95
CA SER A 8 13.41 34.49 -30.22
C SER A 8 12.98 33.29 -31.08
N PRO A 9 13.71 32.97 -32.17
CA PRO A 9 13.32 31.88 -33.05
C PRO A 9 13.23 30.57 -32.27
N GLY A 10 12.20 29.78 -32.59
CA GLY A 10 11.96 28.47 -31.96
C GLY A 10 13.07 27.47 -32.30
N PHE A 11 13.15 26.34 -31.59
CA PHE A 11 14.21 25.34 -31.85
C PHE A 11 14.22 24.87 -33.31
N PHE A 12 13.05 24.56 -33.88
CA PHE A 12 12.93 24.13 -35.28
C PHE A 12 13.45 25.19 -36.27
N GLU A 13 13.18 26.47 -36.03
CA GLU A 13 13.66 27.58 -36.89
C GLU A 13 15.19 27.72 -36.82
N LYS A 14 15.78 27.53 -35.63
CA LYS A 14 17.25 27.57 -35.46
C LYS A 14 17.93 26.43 -36.22
N VAL A 15 17.47 25.19 -36.03
CA VAL A 15 18.03 24.02 -36.72
C VAL A 15 17.96 24.19 -38.24
N LEU A 16 16.82 24.67 -38.75
CA LEU A 16 16.64 24.91 -40.19
C LEU A 16 17.54 26.04 -40.71
N SER A 17 17.79 27.08 -39.90
CA SER A 17 18.67 28.19 -40.28
C SER A 17 20.16 27.85 -40.25
N GLN A 18 20.57 26.90 -39.40
CA GLN A 18 21.97 26.53 -39.21
C GLN A 18 22.41 25.32 -40.05
N GLN A 19 21.45 24.59 -40.67
CA GLN A 19 21.71 23.33 -41.38
C GLN A 19 22.59 22.35 -40.58
N GLU A 20 22.44 22.31 -39.25
CA GLU A 20 23.23 21.44 -38.38
C GLU A 20 22.88 19.96 -38.64
N SER A 21 23.78 19.26 -39.34
CA SER A 21 23.75 17.80 -39.49
C SER A 21 24.47 17.16 -38.32
N ILE A 22 23.79 16.29 -37.57
CA ILE A 22 24.36 15.60 -36.40
C ILE A 22 25.12 14.38 -36.87
N ARG A 23 26.40 14.28 -36.52
CA ARG A 23 27.17 13.07 -36.83
C ARG A 23 26.75 11.94 -35.89
N VAL A 24 26.61 10.71 -36.40
CA VAL A 24 26.27 9.52 -35.59
C VAL A 24 27.30 9.26 -34.47
N ASN A 25 28.54 9.72 -34.65
CA ASN A 25 29.60 9.61 -33.64
C ASN A 25 29.52 10.70 -32.55
N ASP A 26 28.75 11.77 -32.76
CA ASP A 26 28.57 12.85 -31.79
C ASP A 26 27.43 12.53 -30.82
N ARG A 27 27.79 11.87 -29.72
CA ARG A 27 26.85 11.50 -28.67
C ARG A 27 26.31 12.70 -27.92
N GLN A 28 27.13 13.71 -27.66
CA GLN A 28 26.71 14.85 -26.84
C GLN A 28 25.80 15.79 -27.63
N GLY A 29 26.15 16.07 -28.89
CA GLY A 29 25.30 16.85 -29.80
C GLY A 29 23.97 16.16 -30.09
N GLY A 30 23.99 14.84 -30.31
CA GLY A 30 22.77 14.04 -30.45
C GLY A 30 21.87 14.12 -29.21
N LEU A 31 22.43 14.00 -28.01
CA LEU A 31 21.67 14.13 -26.76
C LEU A 31 21.05 15.52 -26.62
N GLN A 32 21.82 16.59 -26.82
CA GLN A 32 21.33 17.97 -26.74
C GLN A 32 20.21 18.26 -27.74
N PHE A 33 20.31 17.69 -28.95
CA PHE A 33 19.26 17.79 -29.95
C PHE A 33 17.97 17.11 -29.48
N LEU A 34 18.05 15.88 -28.96
CA LEU A 34 16.87 15.16 -28.44
C LEU A 34 16.21 15.90 -27.28
N VAL A 35 17.01 16.45 -26.36
CA VAL A 35 16.53 17.27 -25.24
C VAL A 35 15.77 18.49 -25.75
N SER A 36 16.33 19.19 -26.74
CA SER A 36 15.74 20.40 -27.32
C SER A 36 14.47 20.08 -28.13
N PHE A 37 14.49 19.02 -28.95
CA PHE A 37 13.34 18.56 -29.71
C PHE A 37 12.15 18.20 -28.81
N LEU A 38 12.38 17.39 -27.76
CA LEU A 38 11.30 17.00 -26.83
C LEU A 38 10.90 18.14 -25.90
N SER A 39 11.74 19.17 -25.71
CA SER A 39 11.34 20.38 -24.98
C SER A 39 10.25 21.18 -25.67
N GLU A 40 10.20 21.19 -27.01
CA GLU A 40 9.12 21.83 -27.79
C GLU A 40 7.81 21.04 -27.72
N ILE A 41 7.89 19.72 -27.55
CA ILE A 41 6.70 18.86 -27.37
C ILE A 41 6.14 19.01 -25.95
N ARG A 42 7.02 19.17 -24.95
CA ARG A 42 6.65 19.28 -23.54
C ARG A 42 5.67 20.45 -23.30
N PRO A 43 4.56 20.24 -22.57
CA PRO A 43 3.63 21.32 -22.28
C PRO A 43 4.26 22.36 -21.34
N GLY A 44 4.09 23.65 -21.65
CA GLY A 44 4.60 24.76 -20.84
C GLY A 44 3.95 24.86 -19.45
N ALA A 45 4.66 25.47 -18.50
CA ALA A 45 4.17 25.67 -17.14
C ALA A 45 2.95 26.61 -17.11
N GLY A 46 1.73 26.05 -17.13
CA GLY A 46 0.50 26.81 -16.89
C GLY A 46 -0.66 26.57 -17.85
N LYS A 47 -0.54 25.74 -18.90
CA LYS A 47 -1.67 25.42 -19.80
C LYS A 47 -2.03 23.94 -19.79
N LYS A 48 -3.30 23.67 -20.05
CA LYS A 48 -3.98 22.37 -19.92
C LYS A 48 -3.21 21.28 -20.67
N ARG A 49 -3.24 20.06 -20.12
CA ARG A 49 -2.55 18.84 -20.62
C ARG A 49 -2.75 18.52 -22.11
N ASN A 50 -3.70 19.17 -22.77
CA ASN A 50 -4.02 19.06 -24.21
C ASN A 50 -3.02 19.76 -25.14
N ASP A 51 -2.01 20.48 -24.62
CA ASP A 51 -0.99 21.10 -25.49
C ASP A 51 0.04 20.08 -26.00
N ALA A 52 0.35 19.01 -25.24
CA ALA A 52 1.41 18.07 -25.63
C ALA A 52 1.09 17.27 -26.91
N GLU A 53 -0.15 16.80 -27.04
CA GLU A 53 -0.59 16.10 -28.27
C GLU A 53 -0.55 17.04 -29.48
N LYS A 54 -1.02 18.27 -29.32
CA LYS A 54 -1.00 19.28 -30.38
C LYS A 54 0.44 19.60 -30.80
N ASN A 55 1.34 19.76 -29.83
CA ASN A 55 2.75 20.01 -30.09
C ASN A 55 3.41 18.83 -30.80
N LEU A 56 3.12 17.59 -30.39
CA LEU A 56 3.61 16.39 -31.07
C LEU A 56 3.12 16.32 -32.52
N ARG A 57 1.81 16.53 -32.76
CA ARG A 57 1.25 16.56 -34.12
C ARG A 57 1.86 17.67 -34.98
N ASN A 58 2.12 18.84 -34.40
CA ASN A 58 2.83 19.91 -35.09
C ASN A 58 4.27 19.51 -35.43
N ALA A 59 5.00 18.88 -34.50
CA ALA A 59 6.34 18.39 -34.73
C ALA A 59 6.38 17.31 -35.83
N ILE A 60 5.43 16.37 -35.84
CA ILE A 60 5.26 15.36 -36.90
C ILE A 60 5.06 16.05 -38.26
N ARG A 61 4.20 17.06 -38.33
CA ARG A 61 3.97 17.81 -39.57
C ARG A 61 5.26 18.50 -40.05
N THR A 62 5.99 19.18 -39.15
CA THR A 62 7.26 19.81 -39.49
C THR A 62 8.30 18.78 -39.96
N LEU A 63 8.36 17.60 -39.35
CA LEU A 63 9.25 16.51 -39.79
C LEU A 63 8.91 16.01 -41.21
N LYS A 64 7.62 15.93 -41.55
CA LYS A 64 7.17 15.55 -42.91
C LYS A 64 7.47 16.63 -43.96
N GLU A 65 7.41 17.91 -43.56
CA GLU A 65 7.69 19.07 -44.44
C GLU A 65 9.19 19.35 -44.62
N GLN A 66 10.04 18.99 -43.65
CA GLN A 66 11.46 19.37 -43.61
C GLN A 66 12.38 18.14 -43.48
N PRO A 67 12.91 17.60 -44.60
CA PRO A 67 13.75 16.40 -44.61
C PRO A 67 15.03 16.52 -43.76
N VAL A 68 15.61 17.72 -43.70
CA VAL A 68 16.82 17.99 -42.91
C VAL A 68 16.58 17.75 -41.42
N LEU A 69 15.44 18.21 -40.89
CA LEU A 69 15.08 18.02 -39.49
C LEU A 69 14.83 16.55 -39.16
N LEU A 70 14.20 15.81 -40.09
CA LEU A 70 14.00 14.37 -39.97
C LEU A 70 15.34 13.61 -39.94
N ALA A 71 16.26 13.93 -40.84
CA ALA A 71 17.59 13.32 -40.88
C ALA A 71 18.39 13.61 -39.60
N SER A 72 18.39 14.85 -39.10
CA SER A 72 19.06 15.20 -37.84
C SER A 72 18.45 14.47 -36.63
N LEU A 73 17.12 14.31 -36.59
CA LEU A 73 16.45 13.53 -35.53
C LEU A 73 16.82 12.04 -35.59
N GLN A 74 16.83 11.44 -36.78
CA GLN A 74 17.26 10.06 -36.99
C GLN A 74 18.72 9.86 -36.54
N GLN A 75 19.62 10.76 -36.96
CA GLN A 75 21.04 10.69 -36.59
C GLN A 75 21.25 10.89 -35.08
N ALA A 76 20.51 11.80 -34.45
CA ALA A 76 20.56 12.01 -33.00
C ALA A 76 20.06 10.78 -32.22
N LEU A 77 18.99 10.11 -32.69
CA LEU A 77 18.51 8.87 -32.09
C LEU A 77 19.53 7.74 -32.27
N LEU A 78 20.08 7.57 -33.48
CA LEU A 78 21.10 6.56 -33.76
C LEU A 78 22.37 6.78 -32.96
N SER A 79 22.82 8.03 -32.78
CA SER A 79 24.01 8.31 -31.96
C SER A 79 23.82 7.89 -30.50
N GLN A 80 22.61 8.01 -29.96
CA GLN A 80 22.32 7.51 -28.61
C GLN A 80 22.17 5.99 -28.58
N LEU A 81 21.41 5.40 -29.51
CA LEU A 81 21.13 3.95 -29.51
C LEU A 81 22.38 3.11 -29.78
N LEU A 82 23.27 3.55 -30.68
CA LEU A 82 24.50 2.84 -31.01
C LEU A 82 25.64 3.09 -30.01
N GLN A 83 25.54 4.10 -29.14
CA GLN A 83 26.62 4.40 -28.18
C GLN A 83 26.22 4.18 -26.72
N SER A 84 24.98 3.75 -26.47
CA SER A 84 24.49 3.46 -25.12
C SER A 84 24.19 1.97 -24.97
N LYS A 85 24.43 1.44 -23.77
CA LYS A 85 24.01 0.09 -23.40
C LYS A 85 22.50 0.07 -23.17
N LEU A 86 21.80 -0.83 -23.86
CA LEU A 86 20.34 -0.99 -23.73
C LEU A 86 19.99 -2.08 -22.72
N THR A 87 20.90 -3.03 -22.50
CA THR A 87 20.71 -4.17 -21.58
C THR A 87 20.16 -3.75 -20.22
N ASN A 88 20.81 -2.80 -19.53
CA ASN A 88 20.35 -2.32 -18.20
C ASN A 88 19.00 -1.60 -18.26
N THR A 89 18.78 -0.80 -19.31
CA THR A 89 17.50 -0.12 -19.51
C THR A 89 16.35 -1.12 -19.64
N ILE A 90 16.60 -2.28 -20.22
CA ILE A 90 15.56 -3.29 -20.43
C ILE A 90 15.38 -4.17 -19.19
N THR A 91 16.48 -4.56 -18.54
CA THR A 91 16.47 -5.51 -17.41
C THR A 91 16.17 -4.86 -16.06
N GLU A 92 16.53 -3.59 -15.85
CA GLU A 92 16.48 -2.93 -14.55
C GLU A 92 15.42 -1.83 -14.45
N ASN A 93 14.98 -1.26 -15.59
CA ASN A 93 14.07 -0.11 -15.57
C ASN A 93 12.68 -0.43 -14.99
N GLY A 94 12.37 0.21 -13.87
CA GLY A 94 11.10 0.05 -13.16
C GLY A 94 11.00 -1.23 -12.33
N ILE A 95 12.02 -2.08 -12.38
CA ILE A 95 12.07 -3.33 -11.62
C ILE A 95 12.85 -3.07 -10.34
N PRO A 96 12.31 -3.44 -9.17
CA PRO A 96 13.06 -3.36 -7.92
C PRO A 96 14.36 -4.18 -7.99
N LEU A 97 15.49 -3.56 -7.66
CA LEU A 97 16.82 -4.17 -7.80
C LEU A 97 17.23 -4.98 -6.58
N SER A 98 16.75 -4.61 -5.40
CA SER A 98 17.10 -5.31 -4.18
C SER A 98 16.30 -6.59 -4.01
N ARG A 99 16.91 -7.62 -3.39
CA ARG A 99 16.23 -8.90 -3.16
C ARG A 99 15.16 -8.82 -2.07
N GLY A 100 15.11 -7.77 -1.26
CA GLY A 100 14.14 -7.64 -0.17
C GLY A 100 13.39 -6.31 -0.13
N PHE A 101 12.09 -6.36 0.20
CA PHE A 101 11.21 -5.18 0.26
C PHE A 101 11.77 -4.04 1.13
N TRP A 102 12.31 -4.36 2.30
CA TRP A 102 12.83 -3.34 3.24
C TRP A 102 14.12 -2.69 2.74
N GLN A 103 14.97 -3.46 2.06
CA GLN A 103 16.18 -2.93 1.42
C GLN A 103 15.79 -1.97 0.29
N GLU A 104 14.79 -2.34 -0.51
CA GLU A 104 14.26 -1.47 -1.58
C GLU A 104 13.70 -0.16 -1.02
N LEU A 105 12.93 -0.25 0.07
CA LEU A 105 12.37 0.92 0.73
C LEU A 105 13.47 1.83 1.27
N ALA A 106 14.46 1.26 1.95
CA ALA A 106 15.61 2.00 2.47
C ALA A 106 16.40 2.65 1.33
N ASN A 107 16.62 1.94 0.22
CA ASN A 107 17.29 2.47 -0.97
C ASN A 107 16.49 3.62 -1.59
N ARG A 108 15.17 3.51 -1.74
CA ARG A 108 14.33 4.61 -2.28
C ARG A 108 14.31 5.83 -1.36
N LEU A 109 14.31 5.63 -0.04
CA LEU A 109 14.46 6.71 0.94
C LEU A 109 15.82 7.40 0.79
N LYS A 110 16.90 6.61 0.72
CA LYS A 110 18.27 7.09 0.49
C LYS A 110 18.35 7.88 -0.82
N HIS A 111 17.81 7.35 -1.92
CA HIS A 111 17.86 8.00 -3.24
C HIS A 111 16.95 9.20 -3.40
N LYS A 112 16.02 9.41 -2.46
CA LYS A 112 15.26 10.64 -2.36
C LYS A 112 16.09 11.77 -1.73
N LEU A 113 17.02 11.44 -0.83
CA LEU A 113 17.97 12.38 -0.23
C LEU A 113 19.18 12.60 -1.13
N LEU A 114 19.74 11.52 -1.69
CA LEU A 114 20.93 11.53 -2.53
C LEU A 114 20.72 10.65 -3.78
N PRO A 115 20.42 11.25 -4.95
CA PRO A 115 20.20 10.51 -6.20
C PRO A 115 21.36 9.57 -6.56
N VAL A 116 21.05 8.46 -7.24
CA VAL A 116 22.07 7.54 -7.78
C VAL A 116 22.88 8.25 -8.85
N LEU A 117 24.21 8.06 -8.86
CA LEU A 117 25.07 8.48 -9.95
C LEU A 117 24.72 7.67 -11.21
N GLN A 118 24.38 8.36 -12.29
CA GLN A 118 24.02 7.70 -13.54
C GLN A 118 25.28 7.42 -14.36
N ASP A 119 25.39 6.20 -14.87
CA ASP A 119 26.41 5.86 -15.86
C ASP A 119 26.05 6.54 -17.17
N GLU A 120 26.93 7.43 -17.65
CA GLU A 120 26.72 8.13 -18.91
C GLU A 120 26.60 7.16 -20.08
N THR A 121 27.15 5.95 -20.01
CA THR A 121 27.09 4.92 -21.07
C THR A 121 25.76 4.16 -21.11
N ASP A 122 24.89 4.31 -20.11
CA ASP A 122 23.58 3.66 -20.06
C ASP A 122 22.51 4.49 -20.81
N PHE A 123 21.63 3.85 -21.56
CA PHE A 123 20.52 4.54 -22.20
C PHE A 123 19.54 5.18 -21.19
N LEU A 124 19.53 4.73 -19.92
CA LEU A 124 18.82 5.40 -18.84
C LEU A 124 19.30 6.84 -18.60
N PHE A 125 20.57 7.13 -18.87
CA PHE A 125 21.10 8.49 -18.80
C PHE A 125 20.43 9.38 -19.86
N VAL A 126 20.30 8.88 -21.09
CA VAL A 126 19.62 9.56 -22.20
C VAL A 126 18.17 9.84 -21.82
N LEU A 127 17.45 8.82 -21.36
CA LEU A 127 16.05 8.94 -20.95
C LEU A 127 15.87 9.96 -19.79
N ASN A 128 16.84 10.07 -18.90
CA ASN A 128 16.80 11.04 -17.82
C ASN A 128 17.07 12.48 -18.23
N ASN A 129 18.01 12.70 -19.14
CA ASN A 129 18.30 14.03 -19.66
C ASN A 129 17.17 14.53 -20.57
N VAL A 130 16.65 13.66 -21.44
CA VAL A 130 15.53 13.98 -22.33
C VAL A 130 14.25 14.29 -21.54
N PHE A 131 13.87 13.41 -20.62
CA PHE A 131 12.70 13.58 -19.75
C PHE A 131 13.10 14.09 -18.36
N PHE A 132 13.80 15.22 -18.28
CA PHE A 132 14.39 15.70 -17.01
C PHE A 132 13.39 16.05 -15.91
N GLN A 133 12.09 16.23 -16.19
CA GLN A 133 11.11 16.55 -15.16
C GLN A 133 10.48 15.29 -14.57
N LYS A 134 10.33 15.24 -13.24
CA LYS A 134 9.65 14.14 -12.52
C LYS A 134 8.21 13.88 -12.99
N LYS A 135 7.57 14.86 -13.61
CA LYS A 135 6.18 14.80 -14.10
C LYS A 135 6.08 14.49 -15.60
N ASP A 136 7.19 14.27 -16.30
CA ASP A 136 7.17 14.08 -17.76
C ASP A 136 6.35 12.86 -18.20
N TYR A 137 6.32 11.80 -17.38
CA TYR A 137 5.46 10.65 -17.65
C TYR A 137 3.97 11.00 -17.80
N LEU A 138 3.48 12.06 -17.12
CA LEU A 138 2.06 12.43 -17.15
C LEU A 138 1.62 12.92 -18.53
N TRP A 139 2.47 13.67 -19.24
CA TRP A 139 2.11 14.14 -20.58
C TRP A 139 2.38 13.07 -21.63
N VAL A 140 3.44 12.27 -21.47
CA VAL A 140 3.73 11.13 -22.36
C VAL A 140 2.59 10.11 -22.33
N GLU A 141 2.03 9.83 -21.16
CA GLU A 141 0.85 8.97 -21.02
C GLU A 141 -0.44 9.62 -21.53
N ALA A 142 -0.58 10.94 -21.42
CA ALA A 142 -1.77 11.68 -21.86
C ALA A 142 -1.88 11.80 -23.39
N VAL A 143 -0.75 11.78 -24.11
CA VAL A 143 -0.75 11.74 -25.58
C VAL A 143 -1.33 10.39 -26.05
N PRO A 144 -2.32 10.39 -26.98
CA PRO A 144 -2.91 9.16 -27.50
C PRO A 144 -1.89 8.23 -28.15
N ARG A 145 -2.10 6.91 -28.00
CA ARG A 145 -1.26 5.86 -28.60
C ARG A 145 -1.04 6.08 -30.10
N ALA A 146 -2.09 6.44 -30.83
CA ALA A 146 -2.03 6.69 -32.27
C ALA A 146 -1.06 7.81 -32.67
N ALA A 147 -0.96 8.89 -31.87
CA ALA A 147 -0.05 10.00 -32.17
C ALA A 147 1.42 9.61 -31.97
N TRP A 148 1.71 8.76 -31.00
CA TRP A 148 3.05 8.20 -30.83
C TRP A 148 3.42 7.20 -31.92
N ILE A 149 2.46 6.38 -32.39
CA ILE A 149 2.66 5.49 -33.54
C ILE A 149 3.03 6.30 -34.79
N ASP A 150 2.23 7.32 -35.15
CA ASP A 150 2.51 8.20 -36.29
C ASP A 150 3.87 8.90 -36.15
N PHE A 151 4.26 9.29 -34.92
CA PHE A 151 5.59 9.85 -34.67
C PHE A 151 6.72 8.88 -35.00
N PHE A 152 6.69 7.65 -34.47
CA PHE A 152 7.76 6.67 -34.70
C PHE A 152 7.76 6.13 -36.13
N GLU A 153 6.60 6.00 -36.78
CA GLU A 153 6.49 5.69 -38.20
C GLU A 153 7.05 6.82 -39.08
N THR A 154 6.79 8.08 -38.73
CA THR A 154 7.32 9.26 -39.44
C THR A 154 8.83 9.36 -39.31
N ILE A 155 9.37 9.09 -38.12
CA ILE A 155 10.83 8.98 -37.95
C ILE A 155 11.37 7.91 -38.89
N GLY A 156 10.60 6.86 -39.17
CA GLY A 156 10.98 5.85 -40.16
C GLY A 156 12.31 5.23 -39.79
N LEU A 157 12.59 5.06 -38.48
CA LEU A 157 13.65 4.18 -38.01
C LEU A 157 13.32 2.82 -38.59
N ARG A 158 13.85 2.53 -39.77
CA ARG A 158 14.06 1.18 -40.23
C ARG A 158 15.09 0.65 -39.25
N PHE A 159 14.63 0.19 -38.09
CA PHE A 159 15.26 -0.90 -37.39
C PHE A 159 15.21 -2.05 -38.38
N ASN A 160 16.09 -1.99 -39.39
CA ASN A 160 16.28 -3.10 -40.27
C ASN A 160 16.66 -4.18 -39.28
N THR A 161 15.89 -5.26 -39.25
CA THR A 161 16.16 -6.43 -38.40
C THR A 161 17.55 -7.04 -38.71
N GLN A 162 18.37 -6.42 -39.54
CA GLN A 162 19.79 -6.70 -39.75
C GLN A 162 20.75 -5.89 -38.87
N ASP A 163 20.28 -4.94 -38.05
CA ASP A 163 21.15 -4.26 -37.08
C ASP A 163 21.51 -5.24 -35.94
N THR A 164 22.56 -6.02 -36.18
CA THR A 164 23.05 -7.12 -35.34
C THR A 164 23.22 -6.70 -33.88
N ARG A 165 23.55 -5.43 -33.63
CA ARG A 165 23.81 -4.91 -32.29
C ARG A 165 22.56 -4.79 -31.43
N ILE A 166 21.44 -4.29 -31.96
CA ILE A 166 20.20 -4.16 -31.18
C ILE A 166 19.64 -5.55 -30.88
N LYS A 167 19.68 -6.45 -31.87
CA LYS A 167 19.32 -7.87 -31.67
C LYS A 167 20.19 -8.51 -30.58
N PHE A 168 21.50 -8.26 -30.60
CA PHE A 168 22.43 -8.77 -29.59
C PHE A 168 22.09 -8.24 -28.18
N GLU A 169 21.88 -6.93 -28.02
CA GLU A 169 21.51 -6.33 -26.73
C GLU A 169 20.15 -6.84 -26.22
N LEU A 170 19.18 -7.05 -27.12
CA LEU A 170 17.88 -7.66 -26.78
C LEU A 170 18.02 -9.11 -26.34
N LEU A 171 18.83 -9.91 -27.04
CA LEU A 171 19.13 -11.29 -26.66
C LEU A 171 19.86 -11.37 -25.32
N GLU A 172 20.84 -10.48 -25.10
CA GLU A 172 21.57 -10.39 -23.83
C GLU A 172 20.61 -10.02 -22.68
N ALA A 173 19.74 -9.03 -22.89
CA ALA A 173 18.70 -8.68 -21.93
C ALA A 173 17.73 -9.84 -21.65
N LEU A 174 17.29 -10.55 -22.70
CA LEU A 174 16.42 -11.72 -22.57
C LEU A 174 17.10 -12.83 -21.77
N LYS A 175 18.38 -13.09 -22.00
CA LYS A 175 19.19 -14.06 -21.26
C LYS A 175 19.34 -13.70 -19.79
N ILE A 176 19.63 -12.44 -19.47
CA ILE A 176 19.71 -11.96 -18.07
C ILE A 176 18.36 -12.14 -17.37
N LEU A 177 17.27 -11.68 -17.99
CA LEU A 177 15.92 -11.84 -17.46
C LEU A 177 15.56 -13.31 -17.25
N SER A 178 15.96 -14.17 -18.19
CA SER A 178 15.72 -15.60 -18.14
C SER A 178 16.38 -16.25 -16.92
N PHE A 179 17.67 -16.00 -16.68
CA PHE A 179 18.36 -16.52 -15.47
C PHE A 179 17.71 -15.99 -14.19
N GLN A 180 17.32 -14.72 -14.20
CA GLN A 180 16.64 -14.07 -13.10
C GLN A 180 15.26 -14.67 -12.80
N VAL A 181 14.47 -15.00 -13.82
CA VAL A 181 13.17 -15.67 -13.69
C VAL A 181 13.35 -17.10 -13.17
N ALA A 182 14.33 -17.85 -13.71
CA ALA A 182 14.64 -19.19 -13.23
C ALA A 182 15.06 -19.18 -11.76
N GLN A 183 15.96 -18.27 -11.37
CA GLN A 183 16.39 -18.13 -9.97
C GLN A 183 15.20 -17.80 -9.05
N LEU A 184 14.38 -16.81 -9.41
CA LEU A 184 13.21 -16.42 -8.62
C LEU A 184 12.19 -17.56 -8.50
N GLY A 185 11.98 -18.31 -9.57
CA GLY A 185 11.11 -19.48 -9.60
C GLY A 185 11.59 -20.60 -8.67
N LEU A 186 12.91 -20.69 -8.44
CA LEU A 186 13.56 -21.67 -7.56
C LEU A 186 13.69 -21.22 -6.10
N GLU A 187 13.37 -19.97 -5.78
CA GLU A 187 13.36 -19.50 -4.38
C GLU A 187 12.30 -20.28 -3.58
N ARG A 188 12.61 -20.59 -2.32
CA ARG A 188 11.73 -21.39 -1.45
C ARG A 188 10.36 -20.73 -1.25
N GLU A 189 10.36 -19.41 -1.24
CA GLU A 189 9.17 -18.57 -1.19
C GLU A 189 8.24 -18.83 -2.38
N VAL A 190 8.74 -19.19 -3.56
CA VAL A 190 7.92 -19.47 -4.75
C VAL A 190 7.63 -20.97 -4.87
N LEU A 191 8.67 -21.82 -4.79
CA LEU A 191 8.56 -23.26 -4.98
C LEU A 191 7.57 -23.93 -4.01
N ASN A 192 7.57 -23.56 -2.73
CA ASN A 192 6.74 -24.21 -1.71
C ASN A 192 5.23 -23.99 -1.91
N TYR A 193 4.84 -23.08 -2.80
CA TYR A 193 3.45 -22.74 -3.09
C TYR A 193 2.97 -23.26 -4.44
N LEU A 194 3.87 -23.83 -5.26
CA LEU A 194 3.48 -24.53 -6.47
C LEU A 194 2.73 -25.82 -6.13
N PRO A 195 1.86 -26.33 -7.03
CA PRO A 195 1.31 -27.68 -6.92
C PRO A 195 2.44 -28.71 -6.85
N GLU A 196 2.28 -29.79 -6.06
CA GLU A 196 3.36 -30.77 -5.84
C GLU A 196 3.90 -31.37 -7.14
N GLU A 197 3.00 -31.67 -8.09
CA GLU A 197 3.31 -32.16 -9.44
C GLU A 197 4.22 -31.22 -10.24
N LYS A 198 4.18 -29.92 -9.94
CA LYS A 198 4.94 -28.87 -10.63
C LYS A 198 6.18 -28.42 -9.85
N ARG A 199 6.45 -28.98 -8.66
CA ARG A 199 7.66 -28.75 -7.85
C ARG A 199 8.82 -29.63 -8.32
N THR A 200 9.04 -29.68 -9.62
CA THR A 200 10.12 -30.48 -10.22
C THR A 200 11.29 -29.60 -10.66
N LEU A 201 12.46 -30.20 -10.86
CA LEU A 201 13.63 -29.51 -11.42
C LEU A 201 13.34 -28.92 -12.82
N ASN A 202 12.35 -29.45 -13.53
CA ASN A 202 11.86 -28.98 -14.83
C ASN A 202 10.63 -28.06 -14.70
N SER A 203 10.55 -27.24 -13.65
CA SER A 203 9.48 -26.24 -13.55
C SER A 203 9.49 -25.31 -14.77
N ALA A 204 8.33 -24.74 -15.13
CA ALA A 204 8.21 -23.83 -16.27
C ALA A 204 9.22 -22.66 -16.19
N PHE A 205 9.53 -22.19 -14.97
CA PHE A 205 10.52 -21.14 -14.73
C PHE A 205 11.94 -21.51 -15.15
N VAL A 206 12.29 -22.81 -15.12
CA VAL A 206 13.58 -23.31 -15.61
C VAL A 206 13.51 -23.62 -17.09
N LEU A 207 12.40 -24.20 -17.57
CA LEU A 207 12.20 -24.54 -18.98
C LEU A 207 12.37 -23.33 -19.91
N GLN A 208 11.84 -22.16 -19.54
CA GLN A 208 12.02 -20.95 -20.34
C GLN A 208 13.49 -20.59 -20.55
N ASN A 209 14.39 -20.93 -19.60
CA ASN A 209 15.82 -20.64 -19.73
C ASN A 209 16.51 -21.50 -20.78
N TYR A 210 16.15 -22.79 -20.85
CA TYR A 210 16.60 -23.65 -21.94
C TYR A 210 16.11 -23.15 -23.30
N LEU A 211 14.85 -22.70 -23.39
CA LEU A 211 14.27 -22.17 -24.64
C LEU A 211 14.90 -20.85 -25.09
N VAL A 212 15.26 -19.97 -24.14
CA VAL A 212 16.02 -18.73 -24.46
C VAL A 212 17.40 -19.07 -25.00
N HIS A 213 18.08 -20.07 -24.44
CA HIS A 213 19.37 -20.53 -24.97
C HIS A 213 19.22 -21.19 -26.35
N GLU A 214 18.18 -22.00 -26.57
CA GLU A 214 17.86 -22.59 -27.88
C GLU A 214 17.62 -21.49 -28.93
N LEU A 215 16.95 -20.40 -28.56
CA LEU A 215 16.71 -19.23 -29.41
C LEU A 215 18.02 -18.47 -29.72
N GLU A 216 18.88 -18.25 -28.73
CA GLU A 216 20.19 -17.62 -28.89
C GLU A 216 21.07 -18.39 -29.88
N SER A 217 21.16 -19.71 -29.72
CA SER A 217 21.91 -20.60 -30.62
C SER A 217 21.30 -20.61 -32.02
N GLY A 218 19.97 -20.70 -32.13
CA GLY A 218 19.28 -20.68 -33.43
C GLY A 218 19.50 -19.39 -34.22
N LEU A 219 19.54 -18.25 -33.53
CA LEU A 219 19.84 -16.94 -34.14
C LEU A 219 21.32 -16.78 -34.49
N SER A 220 22.23 -17.30 -33.65
CA SER A 220 23.67 -17.24 -33.89
C SER A 220 24.12 -18.14 -35.06
N GLU A 221 23.47 -19.29 -35.21
CA GLU A 221 23.70 -20.27 -36.28
C GLU A 221 22.97 -19.92 -37.59
N ASN A 222 22.23 -18.80 -37.66
CA ASN A 222 21.39 -18.40 -38.80
C ASN A 222 20.47 -19.54 -39.29
N ARG A 223 19.82 -20.25 -38.36
CA ARG A 223 18.86 -21.31 -38.71
C ARG A 223 17.68 -20.74 -39.50
N ALA A 224 16.96 -21.63 -40.19
CA ALA A 224 15.82 -21.22 -41.02
C ALA A 224 14.78 -20.43 -40.18
N PRO A 225 14.18 -19.35 -40.73
CA PRO A 225 13.21 -18.53 -40.00
C PRO A 225 12.05 -19.32 -39.37
N GLY A 226 11.59 -20.38 -40.05
CA GLY A 226 10.54 -21.27 -39.52
C GLY A 226 10.94 -22.03 -38.25
N GLU A 227 12.23 -22.37 -38.07
CA GLU A 227 12.72 -22.99 -36.84
C GLU A 227 12.80 -21.98 -35.70
N ILE A 228 13.30 -20.77 -35.98
CA ILE A 228 13.38 -19.67 -35.01
C ILE A 228 11.97 -19.33 -34.49
N ASN A 229 10.99 -19.19 -35.38
CA ASN A 229 9.60 -18.90 -35.02
C ASN A 229 8.97 -20.03 -34.17
N ARG A 230 9.32 -21.29 -34.45
CA ARG A 230 8.87 -22.43 -33.63
C ARG A 230 9.48 -22.39 -32.22
N ILE A 231 10.76 -22.05 -32.09
CA ILE A 231 11.42 -21.91 -30.77
C ILE A 231 10.81 -20.73 -30.00
N ALA A 232 10.63 -19.58 -30.66
CA ALA A 232 10.02 -18.40 -30.06
C ALA A 232 8.58 -18.66 -29.61
N SER A 233 7.79 -19.39 -30.41
CA SER A 233 6.43 -19.81 -30.02
C SER A 233 6.42 -20.68 -28.77
N ARG A 234 7.31 -21.68 -28.69
CA ARG A 234 7.48 -22.52 -27.47
C ARG A 234 7.90 -21.68 -26.26
N LEU A 235 8.78 -20.69 -26.45
CA LEU A 235 9.17 -19.76 -25.39
C LEU A 235 7.97 -18.96 -24.90
N LYS A 236 7.13 -18.42 -25.80
CA LYS A 236 5.91 -17.68 -25.44
C LYS A 236 4.94 -18.54 -24.62
N GLU A 237 4.71 -19.79 -25.01
CA GLU A 237 3.90 -20.76 -24.24
C GLU A 237 4.48 -21.02 -22.83
N SER A 238 5.80 -21.17 -22.73
CA SER A 238 6.49 -21.35 -21.45
C SER A 238 6.34 -20.12 -20.55
N LEU A 239 6.46 -18.92 -21.11
CA LEU A 239 6.25 -17.66 -20.39
C LEU A 239 4.80 -17.50 -19.92
N ALA A 240 3.81 -17.86 -20.73
CA ALA A 240 2.40 -17.85 -20.35
C ALA A 240 2.11 -18.84 -19.20
N THR A 241 2.77 -20.01 -19.23
CA THR A 241 2.70 -20.99 -18.14
C THR A 241 3.32 -20.43 -16.85
N CYS A 242 4.46 -19.74 -16.94
CA CYS A 242 5.09 -19.08 -15.79
C CYS A 242 4.17 -18.03 -15.16
N ASP A 243 3.48 -17.22 -15.97
CA ASP A 243 2.53 -16.23 -15.46
C ASP A 243 1.32 -16.89 -14.78
N SER A 244 0.80 -17.96 -15.37
CA SER A 244 -0.29 -18.76 -14.79
C SER A 244 0.09 -19.34 -13.41
N LEU A 245 1.34 -19.81 -13.25
CA LEU A 245 1.85 -20.28 -11.96
C LEU A 245 2.00 -19.14 -10.95
N ALA A 246 2.48 -17.97 -11.37
CA ALA A 246 2.55 -16.80 -10.51
C ALA A 246 1.15 -16.38 -10.03
N ASN A 247 0.15 -16.42 -10.90
CA ASN A 247 -1.26 -16.15 -10.57
C ASN A 247 -1.82 -17.18 -9.59
N TYR A 248 -1.57 -18.48 -9.81
CA TYR A 248 -1.96 -19.55 -8.88
C TYR A 248 -1.39 -19.34 -7.48
N ILE A 249 -0.10 -18.99 -7.36
CA ILE A 249 0.51 -18.69 -6.06
C ILE A 249 -0.22 -17.50 -5.41
N ARG A 250 -0.51 -16.43 -6.17
CA ARG A 250 -1.25 -15.27 -5.66
C ARG A 250 -2.66 -15.61 -5.19
N GLU A 251 -3.32 -16.61 -5.76
CA GLU A 251 -4.65 -17.06 -5.31
C GLU A 251 -4.57 -17.93 -4.04
N SER A 252 -3.56 -18.81 -3.97
CA SER A 252 -3.33 -19.73 -2.84
C SER A 252 -3.01 -19.01 -1.51
N HIS A 253 -2.49 -17.80 -1.59
CA HIS A 253 -2.17 -16.91 -0.48
C HIS A 253 -3.33 -16.62 0.49
N SER A 254 -4.58 -16.71 0.03
CA SER A 254 -5.76 -16.56 0.88
C SER A 254 -5.87 -17.66 1.95
N HIS A 255 -5.41 -18.87 1.65
CA HIS A 255 -5.51 -20.04 2.52
C HIS A 255 -4.21 -20.29 3.29
N ASN A 256 -3.07 -20.16 2.60
CA ASN A 256 -1.75 -20.52 3.13
C ASN A 256 -1.04 -19.34 3.84
N GLY A 257 -1.58 -18.12 3.73
CA GLY A 257 -0.86 -16.87 4.06
C GLY A 257 0.15 -16.49 2.97
N ALA A 258 0.73 -15.29 3.05
CA ALA A 258 1.83 -14.90 2.17
C ALA A 258 2.84 -14.05 2.91
N SER A 259 4.13 -14.26 2.70
CA SER A 259 5.11 -13.31 3.25
C SER A 259 5.21 -12.06 2.38
N LEU A 260 5.48 -10.91 3.00
CA LEU A 260 5.79 -9.67 2.26
C LEU A 260 6.94 -9.89 1.26
N GLN A 261 7.89 -10.74 1.62
CA GLN A 261 9.01 -11.14 0.76
C GLN A 261 8.50 -11.89 -0.47
N GLN A 262 7.65 -12.90 -0.31
CA GLN A 262 7.09 -13.67 -1.41
C GLN A 262 6.24 -12.81 -2.36
N THR A 263 5.37 -11.96 -1.81
CA THR A 263 4.59 -11.00 -2.60
C THR A 263 5.51 -10.10 -3.43
N TYR A 264 6.61 -9.64 -2.84
CA TYR A 264 7.60 -8.83 -3.51
C TYR A 264 8.35 -9.60 -4.61
N LEU A 265 8.73 -10.87 -4.36
CA LEU A 265 9.35 -11.72 -5.38
C LEU A 265 8.40 -12.00 -6.55
N LEU A 266 7.11 -12.26 -6.30
CA LEU A 266 6.10 -12.45 -7.35
C LEU A 266 5.89 -11.19 -8.18
N LEU A 267 5.92 -10.00 -7.56
CA LEU A 267 5.87 -8.74 -8.29
C LEU A 267 7.06 -8.61 -9.24
N ILE A 268 8.28 -8.87 -8.77
CA ILE A 268 9.49 -8.82 -9.61
C ILE A 268 9.40 -9.87 -10.72
N LEU A 269 9.00 -11.10 -10.38
CA LEU A 269 8.86 -12.22 -11.32
C LEU A 269 7.93 -11.87 -12.47
N THR A 270 6.73 -11.34 -12.19
CA THR A 270 5.75 -10.98 -13.23
C THR A 270 6.23 -9.83 -14.09
N ASN A 271 6.85 -8.79 -13.52
CA ASN A 271 7.43 -7.72 -14.33
C ASN A 271 8.52 -8.25 -15.27
N ARG A 272 9.34 -9.20 -14.81
CA ARG A 272 10.38 -9.83 -15.65
C ARG A 272 9.76 -10.69 -16.75
N LEU A 273 8.72 -11.46 -16.46
CA LEU A 273 7.99 -12.26 -17.45
C LEU A 273 7.35 -11.38 -18.53
N GLU A 274 6.72 -10.27 -18.16
CA GLU A 274 6.16 -9.29 -19.10
C GLU A 274 7.27 -8.72 -20.01
N ARG A 275 8.44 -8.38 -19.47
CA ARG A 275 9.59 -7.92 -20.26
C ARG A 275 10.09 -9.00 -21.21
N MET A 276 10.19 -10.25 -20.75
CA MET A 276 10.60 -11.37 -21.60
C MET A 276 9.63 -11.55 -22.77
N GLN A 277 8.33 -11.51 -22.54
CA GLN A 277 7.32 -11.61 -23.59
C GLN A 277 7.50 -10.50 -24.64
N LEU A 278 7.67 -9.24 -24.20
CA LEU A 278 7.90 -8.11 -25.10
C LEU A 278 9.17 -8.28 -25.94
N ILE A 279 10.26 -8.78 -25.36
CA ILE A 279 11.51 -8.99 -26.09
C ILE A 279 11.39 -10.16 -27.07
N THR A 280 10.80 -11.28 -26.63
CA THR A 280 10.56 -12.45 -27.49
C THR A 280 9.68 -12.08 -28.68
N ASP A 281 8.65 -11.26 -28.45
CA ASP A 281 7.80 -10.72 -29.52
C ASP A 281 8.57 -9.88 -30.55
N ILE A 282 9.55 -9.07 -30.12
CA ILE A 282 10.40 -8.28 -31.03
C ILE A 282 11.38 -9.19 -31.81
N LEU A 283 11.78 -10.32 -31.24
CA LEU A 283 12.73 -11.27 -31.83
C LEU A 283 12.09 -12.32 -32.75
N ASP A 284 10.76 -12.51 -32.73
CA ASP A 284 9.99 -13.57 -33.42
C ASP A 284 9.90 -13.44 -34.96
N GLY A 285 10.91 -12.88 -35.61
CA GLY A 285 11.22 -13.19 -37.01
C GLY A 285 10.30 -12.66 -38.12
N ASP A 286 9.10 -12.16 -37.84
CA ASP A 286 8.11 -11.75 -38.87
C ASP A 286 8.48 -10.48 -39.66
N SER A 287 9.71 -9.96 -39.47
CA SER A 287 10.30 -8.85 -40.25
C SER A 287 9.53 -7.52 -40.23
N SER A 288 8.38 -7.47 -39.55
CA SER A 288 7.59 -6.26 -39.32
C SER A 288 7.80 -5.80 -37.87
N PHE A 289 8.51 -4.68 -37.72
CA PHE A 289 8.63 -4.02 -36.43
C PHE A 289 7.25 -3.46 -36.04
N ASP A 290 6.61 -4.03 -35.01
CA ASP A 290 5.34 -3.51 -34.48
C ASP A 290 5.59 -2.22 -33.69
N THR A 291 5.44 -1.09 -34.37
CA THR A 291 5.55 0.25 -33.79
C THR A 291 4.60 0.45 -32.61
N GLY A 292 3.43 -0.19 -32.61
CA GLY A 292 2.45 -0.10 -31.52
C GLY A 292 2.97 -0.69 -30.21
N ARG A 293 3.61 -1.86 -30.27
CA ARG A 293 4.25 -2.49 -29.10
C ARG A 293 5.47 -1.68 -28.63
N PHE A 294 6.26 -1.15 -29.55
CA PHE A 294 7.38 -0.28 -29.21
C PHE A 294 6.93 0.99 -28.48
N VAL A 295 5.82 1.61 -28.91
CA VAL A 295 5.22 2.77 -28.23
C VAL A 295 4.80 2.44 -26.80
N GLU A 296 4.28 1.24 -26.57
CA GLU A 296 3.92 0.77 -25.23
C GLU A 296 5.16 0.59 -24.36
N LEU A 297 6.21 -0.03 -24.90
CA LEU A 297 7.51 -0.16 -24.23
C LEU A 297 8.10 1.22 -23.88
N PHE A 298 8.09 2.16 -24.82
CA PHE A 298 8.57 3.53 -24.62
C PHE A 298 7.81 4.24 -23.50
N ARG A 299 6.47 4.23 -23.55
CA ARG A 299 5.63 4.87 -22.50
C ARG A 299 5.89 4.24 -21.14
N LEU A 300 6.02 2.92 -21.09
CA LEU A 300 6.32 2.17 -19.86
C LEU A 300 7.70 2.55 -19.30
N LEU A 301 8.75 2.59 -20.14
CA LEU A 301 10.11 2.98 -19.73
C LEU A 301 10.16 4.39 -19.15
N VAL A 302 9.51 5.36 -19.81
CA VAL A 302 9.44 6.75 -19.33
C VAL A 302 8.73 6.81 -17.97
N ARG A 303 7.58 6.15 -17.83
CA ARG A 303 6.83 6.10 -16.56
C ARG A 303 7.67 5.49 -15.45
N ASN A 304 8.23 4.31 -15.69
CA ASN A 304 9.01 3.56 -14.72
C ASN A 304 10.23 4.34 -14.27
N GLU A 305 10.95 4.97 -15.20
CA GLU A 305 12.11 5.78 -14.87
C GLU A 305 11.77 6.98 -13.97
N LYS A 306 10.69 7.71 -14.28
CA LYS A 306 10.28 8.85 -13.44
C LYS A 306 9.64 8.44 -12.12
N ARG A 307 9.15 7.21 -12.01
CA ARG A 307 8.52 6.68 -10.80
C ARG A 307 9.45 5.79 -9.96
N LYS A 308 10.69 5.51 -10.39
CA LYS A 308 11.62 4.60 -9.71
C LYS A 308 11.89 4.95 -8.23
N ASN A 309 12.00 6.22 -7.87
CA ASN A 309 12.21 6.65 -6.48
C ASN A 309 10.90 6.97 -5.73
N SER A 310 9.73 6.64 -6.31
CA SER A 310 8.44 6.92 -5.69
C SER A 310 8.08 5.88 -4.63
N ILE A 311 8.28 6.24 -3.36
CA ILE A 311 7.84 5.44 -2.21
C ILE A 311 6.32 5.16 -2.29
N ARG A 312 5.53 6.17 -2.69
CA ARG A 312 4.08 6.01 -2.82
C ARG A 312 3.69 4.95 -3.85
N GLU A 313 4.38 4.90 -4.99
CA GLU A 313 4.16 3.89 -6.03
C GLU A 313 4.60 2.51 -5.53
N PHE A 314 5.78 2.44 -4.91
CA PHE A 314 6.33 1.21 -4.37
C PHE A 314 5.41 0.56 -3.33
N PHE A 315 4.91 1.35 -2.36
CA PHE A 315 3.88 0.89 -1.43
C PHE A 315 2.55 0.57 -2.15
N SER A 316 2.23 1.24 -3.25
CA SER A 316 1.04 0.90 -4.04
C SER A 316 1.12 -0.49 -4.64
N GLN A 317 2.27 -0.84 -5.21
CA GLN A 317 2.48 -2.10 -5.92
C GLN A 317 2.78 -3.26 -4.94
N GLY A 318 3.64 -3.06 -3.95
CA GLY A 318 4.07 -4.11 -3.01
C GLY A 318 3.20 -4.25 -1.76
N VAL A 319 2.70 -3.15 -1.20
CA VAL A 319 1.87 -3.18 0.02
C VAL A 319 0.40 -3.33 -0.31
N GLY A 320 -0.05 -3.08 -1.55
CA GLY A 320 -1.43 -3.36 -1.95
C GLY A 320 -1.85 -4.80 -1.64
N TYR A 321 -0.99 -5.77 -1.91
CA TYR A 321 -1.29 -7.18 -1.68
C TYR A 321 -1.09 -7.63 -0.22
N LEU A 322 -0.08 -7.11 0.50
CA LEU A 322 0.01 -7.36 1.96
C LEU A 322 -1.16 -6.69 2.70
N ALA A 323 -1.57 -5.49 2.28
CA ALA A 323 -2.75 -4.80 2.78
C ALA A 323 -4.03 -5.58 2.46
N TYR A 324 -4.10 -6.19 1.27
CA TYR A 324 -5.19 -7.09 0.89
C TYR A 324 -5.30 -8.22 1.91
N GLN A 325 -4.21 -8.92 2.23
CA GLN A 325 -4.24 -10.02 3.20
C GLN A 325 -4.47 -9.56 4.64
N ILE A 326 -3.84 -8.45 5.06
CA ILE A 326 -4.11 -7.86 6.38
C ILE A 326 -5.60 -7.50 6.48
N ALA A 327 -6.21 -7.01 5.39
CA ALA A 327 -7.63 -6.72 5.33
C ALA A 327 -8.49 -8.01 5.30
N GLU A 328 -8.13 -9.03 4.50
CA GLU A 328 -8.86 -10.30 4.37
C GLU A 328 -8.89 -11.05 5.72
N HIS A 329 -7.73 -11.21 6.36
CA HIS A 329 -7.60 -11.92 7.65
C HIS A 329 -8.21 -11.13 8.81
N LYS A 330 -8.24 -9.79 8.73
CA LYS A 330 -8.96 -8.96 9.71
C LYS A 330 -10.46 -8.89 9.46
N GLY A 331 -10.90 -8.98 8.21
CA GLY A 331 -12.31 -8.95 7.83
C GLY A 331 -13.12 -10.11 8.42
N SER A 332 -12.52 -11.30 8.51
CA SER A 332 -13.15 -12.49 9.13
C SER A 332 -13.41 -12.31 10.64
N ARG A 333 -12.59 -11.52 11.34
CA ARG A 333 -12.82 -11.13 12.74
C ARG A 333 -13.74 -9.90 12.86
N GLY A 334 -13.76 -9.03 11.85
CA GLY A 334 -14.52 -7.78 11.79
C GLY A 334 -16.05 -7.96 11.91
N ASN A 335 -16.61 -9.02 11.31
CA ASN A 335 -18.05 -9.29 11.37
C ASN A 335 -18.58 -9.40 12.80
N LYS A 336 -17.79 -9.92 13.74
CA LYS A 336 -18.17 -10.04 15.16
C LYS A 336 -18.25 -8.68 15.88
N TYR A 337 -17.70 -7.63 15.29
CA TYR A 337 -17.71 -6.27 15.82
C TYR A 337 -18.72 -5.35 15.11
N ILE A 338 -19.41 -5.86 14.09
CA ILE A 338 -20.49 -5.15 13.41
C ILE A 338 -21.80 -5.63 14.03
N THR A 339 -22.50 -4.72 14.71
CA THR A 339 -23.83 -5.01 15.24
C THR A 339 -24.82 -4.92 14.10
N GLU A 340 -25.75 -5.86 14.04
CA GLU A 340 -26.89 -5.82 13.12
C GLU A 340 -28.17 -5.53 13.89
N THR A 341 -28.31 -6.13 15.08
CA THR A 341 -29.52 -6.07 15.91
C THR A 341 -29.36 -5.22 17.18
N ARG A 342 -30.51 -4.89 17.81
CA ARG A 342 -30.55 -4.25 19.14
C ARG A 342 -29.89 -5.08 20.23
N SER A 343 -30.09 -6.39 20.23
CA SER A 343 -29.50 -7.30 21.22
C SER A 343 -27.97 -7.27 21.14
N GLU A 344 -27.42 -7.32 19.92
CA GLU A 344 -25.98 -7.22 19.69
C GLU A 344 -25.41 -5.86 20.11
N PHE A 345 -26.16 -4.77 19.89
CA PHE A 345 -25.78 -3.43 20.35
C PHE A 345 -25.59 -3.36 21.87
N PHE A 346 -26.56 -3.86 22.64
CA PHE A 346 -26.44 -3.90 24.10
C PHE A 346 -25.38 -4.88 24.59
N LYS A 347 -25.22 -6.03 23.92
CA LYS A 347 -24.15 -6.99 24.21
C LYS A 347 -22.77 -6.34 24.04
N MET A 348 -22.58 -5.53 23.01
CA MET A 348 -21.33 -4.81 22.80
C MET A 348 -21.11 -3.69 23.82
N ILE A 349 -22.15 -2.95 24.21
CA ILE A 349 -22.04 -1.98 25.33
C ILE A 349 -21.55 -2.70 26.59
N ARG A 350 -22.17 -3.83 26.96
CA ARG A 350 -21.77 -4.61 28.14
C ARG A 350 -20.34 -5.14 28.05
N SER A 351 -19.92 -5.61 26.87
CA SER A 351 -18.52 -6.03 26.63
C SER A 351 -17.56 -4.84 26.72
N ALA A 352 -17.97 -3.65 26.27
CA ALA A 352 -17.17 -2.43 26.36
C ALA A 352 -17.07 -1.88 27.78
N MET A 353 -18.08 -2.09 28.63
CA MET A 353 -18.02 -1.74 30.05
C MET A 353 -16.88 -2.46 30.78
N TRP A 354 -16.65 -3.75 30.47
CA TRP A 354 -15.49 -4.48 30.99
C TRP A 354 -14.16 -3.90 30.52
N GLY A 355 -14.10 -3.45 29.26
CA GLY A 355 -12.94 -2.71 28.75
C GLY A 355 -12.70 -1.42 29.53
N GLY A 356 -13.76 -0.66 29.79
CA GLY A 356 -13.70 0.56 30.60
C GLY A 356 -13.24 0.32 32.04
N LEU A 357 -13.65 -0.79 32.64
CA LEU A 357 -13.20 -1.19 33.97
C LEU A 357 -11.67 -1.35 33.99
N ILE A 358 -11.11 -2.12 33.06
CA ILE A 358 -9.65 -2.35 32.97
C ILE A 358 -8.90 -1.03 32.77
N ILE A 359 -9.38 -0.18 31.84
CA ILE A 359 -8.73 1.11 31.57
C ILE A 359 -8.77 2.06 32.77
N SER A 360 -9.79 1.99 33.62
CA SER A 360 -9.88 2.81 34.84
C SER A 360 -8.67 2.57 35.75
N PHE A 361 -8.29 1.30 35.94
CA PHE A 361 -7.09 0.93 36.70
C PHE A 361 -5.82 1.37 35.99
N THR A 362 -5.73 1.17 34.67
CA THR A 362 -4.59 1.63 33.87
C THR A 362 -4.37 3.14 33.98
N ALA A 363 -5.45 3.95 33.99
CA ALA A 363 -5.39 5.40 34.12
C ALA A 363 -4.89 5.84 35.51
N ILE A 364 -5.38 5.20 36.57
CA ILE A 364 -4.90 5.44 37.94
C ILE A 364 -3.43 5.07 38.07
N LEU A 365 -3.05 3.87 37.63
CA LEU A 365 -1.67 3.39 37.72
C LEU A 365 -0.71 4.29 36.94
N LYS A 366 -1.11 4.80 35.77
CA LYS A 366 -0.30 5.79 35.03
C LYS A 366 -0.04 7.05 35.84
N ASN A 367 -1.06 7.59 36.50
CA ASN A 367 -0.90 8.81 37.28
C ASN A 367 -0.05 8.56 38.54
N LEU A 368 -0.11 7.37 39.13
CA LEU A 368 0.78 6.95 40.22
C LEU A 368 2.23 6.78 39.74
N ILE A 369 2.47 6.12 38.60
CA ILE A 369 3.80 6.01 37.98
C ILE A 369 4.39 7.41 37.73
N GLY A 370 3.56 8.37 37.30
CA GLY A 370 3.98 9.76 37.08
C GLY A 370 4.45 10.50 38.31
N LYS A 371 4.14 10.02 39.53
CA LYS A 371 4.69 10.57 40.78
C LYS A 371 6.09 10.06 41.08
N ILE A 372 6.53 8.96 40.45
CA ILE A 372 7.87 8.43 40.61
C ILE A 372 8.84 9.33 39.84
N LYS A 373 9.80 9.93 40.55
CA LYS A 373 10.82 10.82 39.97
C LYS A 373 11.86 10.02 39.19
N LEU A 374 11.50 9.56 37.99
CA LEU A 374 12.39 8.87 37.06
C LEU A 374 12.81 9.77 35.90
N ALA A 375 13.95 9.43 35.29
CA ALA A 375 14.35 10.02 34.01
C ALA A 375 13.30 9.73 32.91
N PRO A 376 13.25 10.53 31.84
CA PRO A 376 12.21 10.41 30.81
C PRO A 376 12.09 9.01 30.20
N PHE A 377 13.20 8.34 29.90
CA PHE A 377 13.17 7.03 29.24
C PHE A 377 12.59 5.91 30.11
N PRO A 378 13.08 5.63 31.34
CA PRO A 378 12.46 4.64 32.23
C PRO A 378 10.98 4.93 32.54
N LEU A 379 10.62 6.21 32.67
CA LEU A 379 9.23 6.61 32.89
C LEU A 379 8.35 6.24 31.69
N GLY A 380 8.79 6.53 30.46
CA GLY A 380 8.10 6.14 29.23
C GLY A 380 7.97 4.63 29.07
N PHE A 381 8.99 3.89 29.48
CA PHE A 381 8.97 2.43 29.49
C PHE A 381 7.90 1.88 30.46
N LEU A 382 7.81 2.40 31.68
CA LEU A 382 6.77 1.99 32.65
C LEU A 382 5.36 2.35 32.17
N TYR A 383 5.16 3.53 31.58
CA TYR A 383 3.89 3.86 30.94
C TYR A 383 3.53 2.88 29.84
N SER A 384 4.51 2.51 29.02
CA SER A 384 4.34 1.56 27.91
C SER A 384 3.94 0.17 28.41
N ILE A 385 4.58 -0.33 29.47
CA ILE A 385 4.21 -1.60 30.11
C ILE A 385 2.78 -1.53 30.65
N ASN A 386 2.44 -0.47 31.41
CA ASN A 386 1.11 -0.30 31.98
C ASN A 386 0.02 -0.32 30.90
N TYR A 387 0.20 0.46 29.82
CA TYR A 387 -0.75 0.49 28.71
C TYR A 387 -0.81 -0.85 27.97
N SER A 388 0.33 -1.48 27.70
CA SER A 388 0.39 -2.78 27.02
C SER A 388 -0.33 -3.86 27.82
N ALA A 389 -0.10 -3.92 29.13
CA ALA A 389 -0.78 -4.85 30.03
C ALA A 389 -2.30 -4.64 30.01
N GLY A 390 -2.76 -3.38 30.11
CA GLY A 390 -4.18 -3.05 30.01
C GLY A 390 -4.80 -3.51 28.68
N PHE A 391 -4.12 -3.26 27.56
CA PHE A 391 -4.61 -3.67 26.23
C PHE A 391 -4.59 -5.18 25.99
N ILE A 392 -3.61 -5.90 26.53
CA ILE A 392 -3.55 -7.36 26.47
C ILE A 392 -4.66 -7.97 27.34
N LEU A 393 -4.89 -7.46 28.55
CA LEU A 393 -5.97 -7.92 29.43
C LEU A 393 -7.35 -7.73 28.77
N ILE A 394 -7.57 -6.62 28.07
CA ILE A 394 -8.79 -6.40 27.30
C ILE A 394 -8.97 -7.48 26.23
N ASP A 395 -7.92 -7.79 25.46
CA ASP A 395 -8.00 -8.80 24.40
C ASP A 395 -8.23 -10.21 24.97
N GLU A 396 -7.55 -10.57 26.06
CA GLU A 396 -7.68 -11.88 26.72
C GLU A 396 -9.06 -12.08 27.38
N THR A 397 -9.62 -11.02 27.97
CA THR A 397 -10.98 -11.06 28.53
C THR A 397 -12.07 -11.00 27.46
N LYS A 398 -11.70 -10.86 26.17
CA LYS A 398 -12.63 -10.63 25.04
C LYS A 398 -13.53 -9.41 25.27
N SER A 399 -13.01 -8.43 26.00
CA SER A 399 -13.66 -7.15 26.23
C SER A 399 -13.50 -6.24 25.01
N THR A 400 -14.42 -5.31 24.83
CA THR A 400 -14.44 -4.47 23.63
C THR A 400 -13.78 -3.11 23.88
N LEU A 401 -12.68 -2.80 23.19
CA LEU A 401 -12.10 -1.46 23.16
C LEU A 401 -12.46 -0.75 21.85
N ALA A 402 -13.17 0.37 21.95
CA ALA A 402 -13.72 1.09 20.82
C ALA A 402 -12.66 1.43 19.77
N THR A 403 -11.47 1.85 20.18
CA THR A 403 -10.48 2.41 19.27
C THR A 403 -9.67 1.40 18.46
N LYS A 404 -9.73 0.10 18.78
CA LYS A 404 -9.07 -0.98 18.01
C LYS A 404 -9.90 -1.47 16.83
N GLN A 405 -11.24 -1.42 16.97
CA GLN A 405 -12.20 -1.94 16.00
C GLN A 405 -12.20 -1.28 14.60
N PRO A 406 -11.94 0.04 14.44
CA PRO A 406 -12.11 0.74 13.17
C PRO A 406 -11.26 0.16 12.03
N ALA A 407 -10.05 -0.31 12.38
CA ALA A 407 -9.15 -0.98 11.44
C ALA A 407 -9.69 -2.34 10.96
N PHE A 408 -10.43 -3.08 11.80
CA PHE A 408 -11.03 -4.37 11.44
C PHE A 408 -12.31 -4.20 10.62
N THR A 409 -13.08 -3.16 10.91
CA THR A 409 -14.34 -2.90 10.22
C THR A 409 -14.12 -2.31 8.82
N ALA A 410 -13.09 -1.46 8.66
CA ALA A 410 -12.72 -0.90 7.37
C ALA A 410 -12.33 -1.98 6.34
N SER A 411 -11.68 -3.05 6.79
CA SER A 411 -11.33 -4.18 5.93
C SER A 411 -12.54 -5.01 5.50
N THR A 412 -13.51 -5.23 6.39
CA THR A 412 -14.78 -5.90 6.03
C THR A 412 -15.55 -5.10 4.99
N ILE A 413 -15.61 -3.77 5.15
CA ILE A 413 -16.24 -2.86 4.19
C ILE A 413 -15.58 -2.99 2.80
N ALA A 414 -14.25 -3.09 2.74
CA ALA A 414 -13.54 -3.24 1.47
C ALA A 414 -13.76 -4.61 0.79
N VAL A 415 -14.09 -5.68 1.54
CA VAL A 415 -14.45 -6.99 0.96
C VAL A 415 -15.74 -6.87 0.14
N SER A 416 -16.71 -6.07 0.60
CA SER A 416 -17.96 -5.83 -0.14
C SER A 416 -17.78 -5.03 -1.44
N LEU A 417 -16.60 -4.46 -1.66
CA LEU A 417 -16.23 -3.71 -2.86
C LEU A 417 -15.40 -4.52 -3.86
N ASP A 418 -15.25 -5.83 -3.65
CA ASP A 418 -14.40 -6.66 -4.50
C ASP A 418 -15.01 -6.90 -5.89
N THR A 419 -14.62 -6.06 -6.85
CA THR A 419 -15.01 -6.16 -8.25
C THR A 419 -14.53 -7.43 -8.94
N ARG A 420 -13.66 -8.25 -8.32
CA ARG A 420 -13.25 -9.55 -8.87
C ARG A 420 -14.28 -10.66 -8.65
N LYS A 421 -15.21 -10.50 -7.69
CA LYS A 421 -16.25 -11.49 -7.38
C LYS A 421 -17.63 -11.11 -7.91
N THR A 422 -17.80 -9.90 -8.43
CA THR A 422 -19.10 -9.39 -8.88
C THR A 422 -18.92 -8.74 -10.25
N GLU A 423 -19.45 -9.35 -11.31
CA GLU A 423 -19.58 -8.73 -12.62
C GLU A 423 -20.58 -7.56 -12.53
N GLY A 424 -20.11 -6.34 -12.27
CA GLY A 424 -20.96 -5.14 -12.19
C GLY A 424 -20.31 -3.93 -11.49
N GLU A 425 -20.98 -2.76 -11.51
CA GLU A 425 -20.60 -1.64 -10.64
C GLU A 425 -20.72 -2.10 -9.17
N PRO A 426 -19.72 -1.80 -8.31
CA PRO A 426 -19.79 -2.17 -6.89
C PRO A 426 -21.06 -1.60 -6.25
N ASP A 427 -21.70 -2.36 -5.36
CA ASP A 427 -22.90 -1.92 -4.64
C ASP A 427 -22.53 -0.85 -3.59
N LEU A 428 -22.49 0.40 -4.07
CA LEU A 428 -22.14 1.58 -3.29
C LEU A 428 -23.19 1.91 -2.22
N GLU A 429 -24.41 1.38 -2.31
CA GLU A 429 -25.44 1.54 -1.29
C GLU A 429 -25.24 0.54 -0.14
N ALA A 430 -24.96 -0.73 -0.45
CA ALA A 430 -24.56 -1.72 0.56
C ALA A 430 -23.30 -1.28 1.35
N LEU A 431 -22.38 -0.58 0.67
CA LEU A 431 -21.24 0.04 1.32
C LEU A 431 -21.66 1.06 2.39
N ALA A 432 -22.55 1.98 2.03
CA ALA A 432 -23.00 3.04 2.94
C ALA A 432 -23.74 2.46 4.16
N VAL A 433 -24.54 1.41 3.95
CA VAL A 433 -25.18 0.62 5.02
C VAL A 433 -24.13 0.00 5.94
N THR A 434 -23.06 -0.60 5.38
CA THR A 434 -22.00 -1.22 6.18
C THR A 434 -21.23 -0.19 6.99
N VAL A 435 -20.92 0.98 6.41
CA VAL A 435 -20.31 2.12 7.12
C VAL A 435 -21.21 2.59 8.27
N ALA A 436 -22.54 2.65 8.07
CA ALA A 436 -23.49 3.01 9.12
C ALA A 436 -23.49 1.99 10.27
N ARG A 437 -23.52 0.68 9.97
CA ARG A 437 -23.43 -0.38 10.99
C ARG A 437 -22.13 -0.30 11.80
N VAL A 438 -21.01 -0.02 11.12
CA VAL A 438 -19.70 0.15 11.75
C VAL A 438 -19.69 1.38 12.66
N SER A 439 -20.18 2.52 12.20
CA SER A 439 -20.27 3.74 13.00
C SER A 439 -21.09 3.52 14.27
N ARG A 440 -22.25 2.86 14.15
CA ARG A 440 -23.10 2.49 15.29
C ARG A 440 -22.36 1.60 16.28
N SER A 441 -21.63 0.61 15.77
CA SER A 441 -20.83 -0.28 16.62
C SER A 441 -19.77 0.49 17.42
N GLN A 442 -19.11 1.45 16.78
CA GLN A 442 -18.12 2.29 17.45
C GLN A 442 -18.76 3.14 18.55
N ILE A 443 -19.91 3.75 18.27
CA ILE A 443 -20.66 4.55 19.26
C ILE A 443 -21.04 3.70 20.48
N ALA A 444 -21.55 2.48 20.28
CA ALA A 444 -21.85 1.55 21.38
C ALA A 444 -20.60 1.26 22.24
N SER A 445 -19.48 0.96 21.59
CA SER A 445 -18.24 0.67 22.33
C SER A 445 -17.67 1.90 23.05
N PHE A 446 -17.71 3.09 22.42
CA PHE A 446 -17.28 4.33 23.07
C PHE A 446 -18.11 4.63 24.31
N PHE A 447 -19.43 4.55 24.17
CA PHE A 447 -20.35 4.79 25.27
C PHE A 447 -20.13 3.81 26.42
N GLY A 448 -20.07 2.50 26.13
CA GLY A 448 -19.84 1.47 27.16
C GLY A 448 -18.53 1.65 27.92
N ASN A 449 -17.44 2.03 27.22
CA ASN A 449 -16.16 2.34 27.86
C ASN A 449 -16.28 3.59 28.77
N LEU A 450 -16.83 4.70 28.27
CA LEU A 450 -16.90 5.97 28.99
C LEU A 450 -17.78 5.91 30.25
N VAL A 451 -18.92 5.21 30.16
CA VAL A 451 -19.87 5.06 31.28
C VAL A 451 -19.22 4.39 32.50
N ILE A 452 -18.20 3.56 32.30
CA ILE A 452 -17.44 2.97 33.41
C ILE A 452 -16.22 3.81 33.75
N VAL A 453 -15.41 4.20 32.75
CA VAL A 453 -14.13 4.87 32.99
C VAL A 453 -14.31 6.14 33.83
N PHE A 454 -15.29 6.97 33.49
CA PHE A 454 -15.48 8.24 34.17
C PHE A 454 -15.83 8.07 35.66
N PRO A 455 -16.92 7.37 36.05
CA PRO A 455 -17.26 7.21 37.47
C PRO A 455 -16.29 6.32 38.22
N LEU A 456 -15.76 5.25 37.61
CA LEU A 456 -14.87 4.34 38.31
C LEU A 456 -13.50 4.98 38.57
N SER A 457 -12.93 5.74 37.64
CA SER A 457 -11.70 6.50 37.92
C SER A 457 -11.91 7.55 39.01
N TYR A 458 -13.11 8.15 39.10
CA TYR A 458 -13.45 9.12 40.15
C TYR A 458 -13.49 8.42 41.50
N LEU A 459 -14.21 7.31 41.57
CA LEU A 459 -14.30 6.46 42.77
C LEU A 459 -12.92 5.98 43.20
N LEU A 460 -12.09 5.50 42.28
CA LEU A 460 -10.73 5.03 42.60
C LEU A 460 -9.84 6.17 43.09
N ALA A 461 -9.94 7.38 42.50
CA ALA A 461 -9.21 8.55 42.97
C ALA A 461 -9.68 9.00 44.37
N TRP A 462 -10.98 8.92 44.64
CA TRP A 462 -11.57 9.16 45.95
C TRP A 462 -11.13 8.12 46.98
N SER A 463 -11.25 6.83 46.68
CA SER A 463 -10.81 5.75 47.57
C SER A 463 -9.32 5.86 47.89
N TYR A 464 -8.49 6.22 46.90
CA TYR A 464 -7.07 6.46 47.14
C TYR A 464 -6.83 7.61 48.12
N HIS A 465 -7.57 8.72 47.99
CA HIS A 465 -7.46 9.85 48.91
C HIS A 465 -7.91 9.47 50.33
N GLN A 466 -8.99 8.69 50.48
CA GLN A 466 -9.45 8.23 51.79
C GLN A 466 -8.45 7.28 52.47
N LEU A 467 -7.78 6.41 51.71
CA LEU A 467 -6.86 5.41 52.25
C LEU A 467 -5.47 5.99 52.58
N TYR A 468 -4.97 6.92 51.77
CA TYR A 468 -3.59 7.43 51.89
C TYR A 468 -3.51 8.88 52.36
N GLY A 469 -4.64 9.57 52.55
CA GLY A 469 -4.69 10.97 52.97
C GLY A 469 -4.16 11.97 51.94
N VAL A 470 -3.78 11.52 50.73
CA VAL A 470 -3.20 12.36 49.68
C VAL A 470 -3.93 12.15 48.36
N LYS A 471 -4.27 13.25 47.68
CA LYS A 471 -4.91 13.20 46.34
C LYS A 471 -3.94 12.69 45.27
N ILE A 472 -4.46 11.97 44.26
CA ILE A 472 -3.67 11.51 43.10
C ILE A 472 -3.15 12.71 42.30
N ALA A 473 -3.99 13.70 42.05
CA ALA A 473 -3.62 14.99 41.50
C ALA A 473 -4.35 16.09 42.26
N ALA A 474 -3.69 17.22 42.51
CA ALA A 474 -4.27 18.40 43.16
C ALA A 474 -3.67 19.68 42.56
N GLY A 475 -4.34 20.81 42.75
CA GLY A 475 -3.89 22.12 42.29
C GLY A 475 -3.56 22.14 40.80
N GLU A 476 -2.37 22.65 40.46
CA GLU A 476 -1.93 22.80 39.07
C GLU A 476 -1.88 21.48 38.30
N ALA A 477 -1.45 20.38 38.95
CA ALA A 477 -1.41 19.06 38.30
C ALA A 477 -2.80 18.57 37.89
N ALA A 478 -3.81 18.77 38.75
CA ALA A 478 -5.19 18.42 38.45
C ALA A 478 -5.80 19.32 37.36
N PHE A 479 -5.47 20.62 37.39
CA PHE A 479 -5.88 21.56 36.35
C PHE A 479 -5.27 21.22 34.98
N ASN A 480 -3.99 20.86 34.94
CA ASN A 480 -3.32 20.46 33.70
C ASN A 480 -3.94 19.19 33.10
N LEU A 481 -4.35 18.20 33.90
CA LEU A 481 -5.08 17.02 33.40
C LEU A 481 -6.36 17.39 32.64
N LEU A 482 -7.07 18.45 33.06
CA LEU A 482 -8.28 18.97 32.40
C LEU A 482 -7.96 19.83 31.18
N LYS A 483 -7.04 20.81 31.34
CA LYS A 483 -6.60 21.72 30.27
C LYS A 483 -6.09 20.93 29.06
N ASP A 484 -5.36 19.85 29.31
CA ASP A 484 -4.80 18.95 28.30
C ASP A 484 -5.85 18.23 27.43
N GLN A 485 -7.12 18.23 27.83
CA GLN A 485 -8.23 17.67 27.05
C GLN A 485 -9.11 18.75 26.43
N HIS A 486 -8.92 20.01 26.80
CA HIS A 486 -9.77 21.10 26.36
C HIS A 486 -9.53 21.40 24.87
N PRO A 487 -10.58 21.43 24.03
CA PRO A 487 -10.44 21.42 22.56
C PRO A 487 -9.75 22.66 21.98
N TRP A 488 -9.92 23.83 22.62
CA TRP A 488 -9.37 25.10 22.13
C TRP A 488 -8.17 25.63 22.92
N ARG A 489 -7.90 25.08 24.12
CA ARG A 489 -6.85 25.56 25.04
C ARG A 489 -5.64 24.63 25.08
N SER A 490 -5.70 23.54 24.33
CA SER A 490 -4.60 22.61 24.12
C SER A 490 -4.68 22.03 22.71
N PRO A 491 -3.57 21.53 22.16
CA PRO A 491 -3.55 20.80 20.89
C PRO A 491 -4.18 19.39 20.98
N ALA A 492 -5.14 19.17 21.90
CA ALA A 492 -5.73 17.87 22.19
C ALA A 492 -6.29 17.16 20.95
N LEU A 493 -7.00 17.89 20.09
CA LEU A 493 -7.58 17.36 18.87
C LEU A 493 -6.51 16.95 17.83
N LEU A 494 -5.42 17.72 17.72
CA LEU A 494 -4.29 17.35 16.87
C LEU A 494 -3.61 16.07 17.39
N TYR A 495 -3.37 15.99 18.70
CA TYR A 495 -2.81 14.80 19.33
C TYR A 495 -3.73 13.59 19.22
N ALA A 496 -5.05 13.80 19.18
CA ALA A 496 -6.02 12.75 18.90
C ALA A 496 -5.89 12.18 17.48
N CYS A 497 -5.54 13.00 16.49
CA CYS A 497 -5.23 12.53 15.14
C CYS A 497 -3.99 11.62 15.12
N PHE A 498 -2.93 11.97 15.86
CA PHE A 498 -1.75 11.11 16.01
C PHE A 498 -2.11 9.77 16.68
N THR A 499 -2.96 9.78 17.71
CA THR A 499 -3.50 8.54 18.28
C THR A 499 -4.19 7.69 17.22
N GLY A 500 -5.04 8.31 16.38
CA GLY A 500 -5.73 7.63 15.28
C GLY A 500 -4.75 6.97 14.31
N PHE A 501 -3.66 7.64 13.96
CA PHE A 501 -2.58 7.07 13.16
C PHE A 501 -1.91 5.86 13.86
N PHE A 502 -1.58 5.97 15.15
CA PHE A 502 -0.95 4.86 15.89
C PHE A 502 -1.88 3.67 16.10
N LEU A 503 -3.18 3.88 16.26
CA LEU A 503 -4.19 2.82 16.29
C LEU A 503 -4.24 2.06 14.96
N PHE A 504 -4.17 2.78 13.84
CA PHE A 504 -4.06 2.19 12.52
C PHE A 504 -2.72 1.43 12.34
N ALA A 505 -1.59 2.05 12.72
CA ALA A 505 -0.27 1.47 12.58
C ALA A 505 -0.09 0.19 13.42
N SER A 506 -0.54 0.20 14.67
CA SER A 506 -0.54 -1.00 15.53
C SER A 506 -1.42 -2.10 14.95
N GLY A 507 -2.53 -1.71 14.30
CA GLY A 507 -3.36 -2.61 13.50
C GLY A 507 -2.57 -3.30 12.37
N ILE A 508 -1.78 -2.57 11.59
CA ILE A 508 -0.93 -3.17 10.54
C ILE A 508 0.11 -4.11 11.14
N ILE A 509 0.79 -3.70 12.22
CA ILE A 509 1.81 -4.52 12.90
C ILE A 509 1.19 -5.85 13.38
N ALA A 510 -0.01 -5.79 13.98
CA ALA A 510 -0.75 -6.98 14.40
C ALA A 510 -1.02 -7.94 13.23
N GLY A 511 -1.47 -7.40 12.09
CA GLY A 511 -1.76 -8.17 10.88
C GLY A 511 -0.50 -8.80 10.27
N TYR A 512 0.59 -8.04 10.20
CA TYR A 512 1.89 -8.51 9.73
C TYR A 512 2.39 -9.70 10.55
N TRP A 513 2.35 -9.58 11.89
CA TRP A 513 2.80 -10.65 12.78
C TRP A 513 1.88 -11.87 12.75
N GLN A 514 0.56 -11.66 12.71
CA GLN A 514 -0.40 -12.76 12.56
C GLN A 514 -0.12 -13.58 11.30
N ASN A 515 0.10 -12.89 10.18
CA ASN A 515 0.44 -13.52 8.92
C ASN A 515 1.83 -14.20 8.96
N LYS A 516 2.82 -13.59 9.61
CA LYS A 516 4.15 -14.19 9.80
C LYS A 516 4.11 -15.51 10.58
N ILE A 517 3.25 -15.60 11.60
CA ILE A 517 3.04 -16.82 12.39
C ILE A 517 2.43 -17.94 11.54
N GLN A 518 1.43 -17.61 10.73
CA GLN A 518 0.78 -18.58 9.82
C GLN A 518 1.73 -19.03 8.70
N TYR A 519 2.35 -18.08 7.99
CA TYR A 519 3.34 -18.36 6.94
C TYR A 519 4.51 -19.19 7.47
N GLY A 520 5.00 -18.86 8.67
CA GLY A 520 6.08 -19.58 9.32
C GLY A 520 5.67 -20.97 9.84
N ARG A 521 4.39 -21.36 9.71
CA ARG A 521 3.81 -22.58 10.32
C ARG A 521 4.25 -22.76 11.76
N ILE A 522 4.26 -21.67 12.54
CA ILE A 522 4.87 -21.65 13.87
C ILE A 522 4.18 -22.64 14.80
N ARG A 523 2.87 -22.85 14.65
CA ARG A 523 2.13 -23.91 15.35
C ARG A 523 2.78 -25.28 15.18
N GLU A 524 2.99 -25.71 13.93
CA GLU A 524 3.59 -27.01 13.61
C GLU A 524 5.03 -27.09 14.13
N ARG A 525 5.79 -26.00 14.02
CA ARG A 525 7.17 -25.92 14.52
C ARG A 525 7.23 -26.03 16.04
N LEU A 526 6.33 -25.38 16.78
CA LEU A 526 6.23 -25.47 18.24
C LEU A 526 5.90 -26.91 18.67
N ILE A 527 4.95 -27.57 18.00
CA ILE A 527 4.58 -28.96 18.29
C ILE A 527 5.75 -29.93 18.05
N LYS A 528 6.55 -29.69 17.01
CA LYS A 528 7.71 -30.53 16.65
C LYS A 528 9.02 -30.11 17.36
N HIS A 529 9.00 -29.07 18.18
CA HIS A 529 10.22 -28.53 18.80
C HIS A 529 10.79 -29.51 19.85
N PRO A 530 12.06 -29.98 19.70
CA PRO A 530 12.62 -31.03 20.55
C PRO A 530 12.55 -30.74 22.05
N SER A 531 12.96 -29.55 22.47
CA SER A 531 12.98 -29.16 23.90
C SER A 531 11.59 -28.90 24.49
N LEU A 532 10.61 -28.49 23.67
CA LEU A 532 9.26 -28.24 24.17
C LEU A 532 8.48 -29.55 24.29
N ARG A 533 8.76 -30.51 23.38
CA ARG A 533 8.22 -31.86 23.43
C ARG A 533 8.74 -32.66 24.63
N SER A 534 9.98 -32.41 25.07
CA SER A 534 10.53 -33.04 26.28
C SER A 534 10.10 -32.35 27.58
N SER A 535 9.87 -31.03 27.57
CA SER A 535 9.51 -30.25 28.77
C SER A 535 7.99 -30.19 29.04
N LEU A 536 7.14 -30.26 28.02
CA LEU A 536 5.69 -30.10 28.15
C LEU A 536 4.93 -31.36 27.70
N SER A 537 3.82 -31.66 28.37
CA SER A 537 2.91 -32.70 27.92
C SER A 537 2.25 -32.33 26.58
N ALA A 538 1.93 -33.34 25.76
CA ALA A 538 1.36 -33.13 24.42
C ALA A 538 0.13 -32.18 24.43
N LYS A 539 -0.76 -32.32 25.43
CA LYS A 539 -1.93 -31.44 25.58
C LYS A 539 -1.54 -29.99 25.85
N ARG A 540 -0.53 -29.74 26.70
CA ARG A 540 -0.05 -28.38 27.01
C ARG A 540 0.67 -27.76 25.82
N LEU A 541 1.47 -28.55 25.11
CA LEU A 541 2.17 -28.11 23.91
C LEU A 541 1.21 -27.72 22.79
N THR A 542 0.18 -28.53 22.53
CA THR A 542 -0.86 -28.20 21.54
C THR A 542 -1.63 -26.93 21.94
N ARG A 543 -2.01 -26.78 23.23
CA ARG A 543 -2.65 -25.55 23.70
C ARG A 543 -1.76 -24.32 23.54
N LEU A 544 -0.48 -24.42 23.85
CA LEU A 544 0.49 -23.33 23.67
C LEU A 544 0.64 -22.97 22.18
N ALA A 545 0.75 -23.98 21.32
CA ALA A 545 0.88 -23.79 19.88
C ALA A 545 -0.39 -23.15 19.28
N ASP A 546 -1.58 -23.61 19.68
CA ASP A 546 -2.86 -23.03 19.27
C ASP A 546 -3.03 -21.60 19.79
N TYR A 547 -2.59 -21.31 21.02
CA TYR A 547 -2.61 -19.96 21.58
C TYR A 547 -1.66 -19.03 20.81
N ALA A 548 -0.43 -19.46 20.58
CA ALA A 548 0.55 -18.70 19.81
C ALA A 548 0.04 -18.40 18.38
N GLU A 549 -0.59 -19.38 17.73
CA GLU A 549 -1.19 -19.18 16.40
C GLU A 549 -2.34 -18.15 16.42
N LYS A 550 -3.22 -18.21 17.42
CA LYS A 550 -4.45 -17.40 17.44
C LYS A 550 -4.28 -16.00 18.04
N HIS A 551 -3.35 -15.81 18.99
CA HIS A 551 -3.26 -14.61 19.84
C HIS A 551 -2.03 -13.74 19.57
N THR A 552 -0.93 -14.27 19.00
CA THR A 552 0.34 -13.52 18.87
C THR A 552 0.18 -12.18 18.13
N GLY A 553 -0.58 -12.15 17.02
CA GLY A 553 -0.82 -10.91 16.30
C GLY A 553 -1.51 -9.85 17.16
N ALA A 554 -2.53 -10.25 17.94
CA ALA A 554 -3.25 -9.34 18.84
C ALA A 554 -2.36 -8.83 19.98
N VAL A 555 -1.57 -9.72 20.61
CA VAL A 555 -0.63 -9.38 21.67
C VAL A 555 0.41 -8.38 21.18
N ILE A 556 1.04 -8.62 20.03
CA ILE A 556 2.06 -7.72 19.49
C ILE A 556 1.45 -6.38 19.06
N GLY A 557 0.23 -6.38 18.51
CA GLY A 557 -0.52 -5.16 18.24
C GLY A 557 -0.78 -4.32 19.49
N SER A 558 -1.25 -4.96 20.56
CA SER A 558 -1.51 -4.34 21.86
C SER A 558 -0.24 -3.81 22.52
N LEU A 559 0.85 -4.58 22.46
CA LEU A 559 2.17 -4.15 22.92
C LEU A 559 2.65 -2.93 22.13
N SER A 560 2.57 -2.97 20.80
CA SER A 560 2.99 -1.85 19.94
C SER A 560 2.19 -0.59 20.25
N LEU A 561 0.87 -0.71 20.41
CA LEU A 561 0.01 0.42 20.78
C LEU A 561 0.38 0.97 22.16
N GLY A 562 0.59 0.11 23.16
CA GLY A 562 0.98 0.51 24.50
C GLY A 562 2.30 1.29 24.50
N PHE A 563 3.28 0.83 23.71
CA PHE A 563 4.55 1.54 23.52
C PHE A 563 4.40 2.88 22.79
N PHE A 564 3.57 2.96 21.74
CA PHE A 564 3.30 4.24 21.08
C PHE A 564 2.68 5.25 22.06
N LEU A 565 1.69 4.84 22.85
CA LEU A 565 1.05 5.73 23.83
C LEU A 565 1.99 6.10 24.99
N GLY A 566 2.79 5.15 25.49
CA GLY A 566 3.66 5.36 26.65
C GLY A 566 4.91 6.21 26.34
N PHE A 567 5.50 6.04 25.16
CA PHE A 567 6.72 6.77 24.78
C PHE A 567 6.47 8.13 24.14
N SER A 568 5.27 8.43 23.65
CA SER A 568 5.09 9.65 22.84
C SER A 568 5.40 10.95 23.58
N GLY A 569 4.89 11.12 24.80
CA GLY A 569 5.25 12.28 25.62
C GLY A 569 6.75 12.33 26.00
N VAL A 570 7.43 11.19 26.03
CA VAL A 570 8.87 11.10 26.33
C VAL A 570 9.71 11.48 25.11
N VAL A 571 9.33 11.00 23.93
CA VAL A 571 9.94 11.39 22.65
C VAL A 571 9.84 12.90 22.47
N GLY A 572 8.67 13.50 22.74
CA GLY A 572 8.51 14.95 22.69
C GLY A 572 9.50 15.68 23.61
N LYS A 573 9.67 15.21 24.86
CA LYS A 573 10.63 15.77 25.81
C LYS A 573 12.08 15.61 25.37
N ILE A 574 12.47 14.45 24.83
CA ILE A 574 13.85 14.17 24.41
C ILE A 574 14.26 15.06 23.24
N PHE A 575 13.37 15.25 22.26
CA PHE A 575 13.67 16.05 21.06
C PHE A 575 13.29 17.54 21.20
N GLY A 576 12.73 17.96 22.34
CA GLY A 576 12.28 19.34 22.56
C GLY A 576 11.08 19.76 21.71
N ILE A 577 10.32 18.80 21.17
CA ILE A 577 9.15 19.03 20.31
C ILE A 577 7.89 18.82 21.15
N PRO A 578 6.89 19.72 21.11
CA PRO A 578 5.60 19.51 21.77
C PRO A 578 4.84 18.39 21.05
N PHE A 579 5.13 17.15 21.44
CA PHE A 579 4.56 15.93 20.88
C PHE A 579 3.98 15.08 22.00
N ASP A 580 2.68 14.81 21.91
CA ASP A 580 1.95 13.98 22.86
C ASP A 580 0.76 13.30 22.14
N ILE A 581 0.07 12.42 22.85
CA ILE A 581 -1.06 11.66 22.32
C ILE A 581 -2.28 11.82 23.23
N ARG A 582 -3.48 11.81 22.64
CA ARG A 582 -4.75 11.85 23.37
C ARG A 582 -5.66 10.71 22.94
N HIS A 583 -5.90 9.78 23.85
CA HIS A 583 -6.76 8.63 23.63
C HIS A 583 -8.01 8.75 24.49
N ILE A 584 -9.20 8.61 23.88
CA ILE A 584 -10.49 8.89 24.53
C ILE A 584 -10.64 8.30 25.94
N THR A 585 -10.33 7.01 26.14
CA THR A 585 -10.53 6.36 27.43
C THR A 585 -9.52 6.82 28.48
N ILE A 586 -8.26 7.07 28.10
CA ILE A 586 -7.24 7.57 29.02
C ILE A 586 -7.52 9.04 29.36
N SER A 587 -7.92 9.83 28.36
CA SER A 587 -8.37 11.22 28.53
C SER A 587 -9.58 11.29 29.47
N SER A 588 -10.57 10.42 29.30
CA SER A 588 -11.73 10.34 30.21
C SER A 588 -11.33 10.04 31.65
N GLY A 589 -10.40 9.10 31.87
CA GLY A 589 -9.88 8.79 33.21
C GLY A 589 -9.13 9.98 33.82
N ASN A 590 -8.29 10.66 33.02
CA ASN A 590 -7.58 11.86 33.47
C ASN A 590 -8.53 13.01 33.82
N VAL A 591 -9.61 13.21 33.04
CA VAL A 591 -10.64 14.22 33.36
C VAL A 591 -11.32 13.89 34.68
N SER A 592 -11.69 12.63 34.87
CA SER A 592 -12.31 12.18 36.12
C SER A 592 -11.41 12.44 37.33
N ILE A 593 -10.12 12.07 37.25
CA ILE A 593 -9.12 12.34 38.29
C ILE A 593 -8.92 13.85 38.51
N GLY A 594 -8.90 14.65 37.43
CA GLY A 594 -8.72 16.11 37.50
C GLY A 594 -9.90 16.82 38.17
N ILE A 595 -11.14 16.43 37.83
CA ILE A 595 -12.36 16.96 38.46
C ILE A 595 -12.36 16.65 39.96
N TYR A 596 -12.02 15.41 40.35
CA TYR A 596 -11.89 15.06 41.76
C TYR A 596 -10.79 15.86 42.47
N GLY A 597 -9.64 16.03 41.79
CA GLY A 597 -8.47 16.71 42.35
C GLY A 597 -8.73 18.16 42.73
N LEU A 598 -9.39 18.91 41.84
CA LEU A 598 -9.78 20.31 42.06
C LEU A 598 -11.04 20.45 42.91
N GLY A 599 -11.96 19.50 42.82
CA GLY A 599 -13.30 19.61 43.39
C GLY A 599 -14.26 20.16 42.33
N PRO A 600 -15.44 19.53 42.15
CA PRO A 600 -16.39 19.91 41.10
C PRO A 600 -16.91 21.35 41.27
N ASP A 601 -17.04 21.83 42.51
CA ASP A 601 -17.60 23.14 42.83
C ASP A 601 -16.68 24.31 42.46
N GLN A 602 -15.38 24.04 42.29
CA GLN A 602 -14.37 25.05 41.95
C GLN A 602 -14.25 25.30 40.45
N LEU A 603 -14.91 24.48 39.63
CA LEU A 603 -14.80 24.52 38.18
C LEU A 603 -16.08 25.12 37.56
N PRO A 604 -15.95 26.14 36.71
CA PRO A 604 -17.11 26.68 36.01
C PRO A 604 -17.80 25.59 35.16
N PRO A 605 -19.14 25.49 35.17
CA PRO A 605 -19.86 24.45 34.42
C PRO A 605 -19.54 24.44 32.92
N TYR A 606 -19.31 25.62 32.32
CA TYR A 606 -18.91 25.73 30.91
C TYR A 606 -17.55 25.11 30.63
N PHE A 607 -16.62 25.14 31.59
CA PHE A 607 -15.28 24.56 31.45
C PHE A 607 -15.35 23.04 31.50
N ILE A 608 -16.14 22.48 32.42
CA ILE A 608 -16.40 21.04 32.50
C ILE A 608 -17.05 20.56 31.19
N LEU A 609 -18.06 21.28 30.70
CA LEU A 609 -18.71 20.96 29.43
C LEU A 609 -17.72 20.99 28.26
N ALA A 610 -16.87 22.02 28.18
CA ALA A 610 -15.85 22.13 27.13
C ALA A 610 -14.84 20.96 27.19
N VAL A 611 -14.42 20.56 28.38
CA VAL A 611 -13.50 19.41 28.57
C VAL A 611 -14.17 18.09 28.18
N LEU A 612 -15.45 17.89 28.53
CA LEU A 612 -16.22 16.70 28.13
C LEU A 612 -16.41 16.65 26.61
N LEU A 613 -16.75 17.78 25.96
CA LEU A 613 -16.79 17.90 24.50
C LEU A 613 -15.42 17.63 23.88
N GLY A 614 -14.35 18.06 24.54
CA GLY A 614 -12.97 17.74 24.17
C GLY A 614 -12.69 16.24 24.15
N VAL A 615 -13.08 15.51 25.21
CA VAL A 615 -12.96 14.03 25.27
C VAL A 615 -13.75 13.36 24.15
N LEU A 616 -14.98 13.80 23.90
CA LEU A 616 -15.78 13.28 22.79
C LEU A 616 -15.13 13.57 21.43
N GLY A 617 -14.60 14.77 21.23
CA GLY A 617 -13.85 15.17 20.02
C GLY A 617 -12.58 14.34 19.81
N ILE A 618 -11.84 14.06 20.90
CA ILE A 618 -10.68 13.15 20.88
C ILE A 618 -11.12 11.76 20.39
N GLY A 619 -12.20 11.21 20.95
CA GLY A 619 -12.76 9.92 20.52
C GLY A 619 -13.16 9.88 19.06
N PHE A 620 -13.86 10.91 18.61
CA PHE A 620 -14.27 11.06 17.22
C PHE A 620 -13.06 11.07 16.28
N LEU A 621 -12.01 11.83 16.59
CA LEU A 621 -10.80 11.91 15.76
C LEU A 621 -9.95 10.63 15.81
N ASN A 622 -9.84 9.99 16.98
CA ASN A 622 -9.20 8.68 17.12
C ASN A 622 -9.84 7.67 16.15
N PHE A 623 -11.18 7.64 16.11
CA PHE A 623 -11.96 6.80 15.20
C PHE A 623 -11.75 7.21 13.73
N LEU A 624 -12.06 8.47 13.40
CA LEU A 624 -12.13 8.94 12.03
C LEU A 624 -10.81 8.75 11.29
N VAL A 625 -9.69 9.13 11.92
CA VAL A 625 -8.36 9.03 11.30
C VAL A 625 -7.96 7.56 11.13
N SER A 626 -8.15 6.73 12.17
CA SER A 626 -7.82 5.30 12.12
C SER A 626 -8.64 4.57 11.06
N PHE A 627 -9.96 4.80 11.04
CA PHE A 627 -10.89 4.23 10.08
C PHE A 627 -10.55 4.67 8.66
N PHE A 628 -10.33 5.97 8.43
CA PHE A 628 -10.06 6.51 7.10
C PHE A 628 -8.76 5.97 6.50
N LEU A 629 -7.69 5.88 7.31
CA LEU A 629 -6.42 5.29 6.88
C LEU A 629 -6.57 3.80 6.56
N ALA A 630 -7.26 3.05 7.43
CA ALA A 630 -7.54 1.63 7.20
C ALA A 630 -8.39 1.41 5.94
N PHE A 631 -9.41 2.25 5.75
CA PHE A 631 -10.30 2.20 4.61
C PHE A 631 -9.59 2.51 3.29
N ILE A 632 -8.76 3.56 3.24
CA ILE A 632 -7.95 3.87 2.06
C ILE A 632 -7.05 2.69 1.69
N VAL A 633 -6.36 2.11 2.68
CA VAL A 633 -5.45 0.98 2.45
C VAL A 633 -6.22 -0.24 1.97
N ALA A 634 -7.39 -0.51 2.54
CA ALA A 634 -8.22 -1.64 2.16
C ALA A 634 -8.84 -1.46 0.74
N VAL A 635 -9.40 -0.30 0.42
CA VAL A 635 -9.91 0.03 -0.94
C VAL A 635 -8.80 -0.07 -1.98
N LYS A 636 -7.63 0.48 -1.66
CA LYS A 636 -6.46 0.43 -2.55
C LYS A 636 -6.01 -1.00 -2.81
N SER A 637 -6.10 -1.87 -1.80
CA SER A 637 -5.74 -3.29 -1.93
C SER A 637 -6.62 -4.09 -2.89
N ARG A 638 -7.84 -3.59 -3.17
CA ARG A 638 -8.81 -4.20 -4.10
C ARG A 638 -8.70 -3.68 -5.53
N GLY A 639 -7.72 -2.82 -5.83
CA GLY A 639 -7.51 -2.30 -7.19
C GLY A 639 -8.47 -1.19 -7.63
N ILE A 640 -9.25 -0.63 -6.70
CA ILE A 640 -10.19 0.46 -7.01
C ILE A 640 -9.40 1.73 -7.38
N HIS A 641 -9.67 2.27 -8.57
CA HIS A 641 -8.98 3.48 -9.04
C HIS A 641 -9.29 4.69 -8.16
N LEU A 642 -8.25 5.51 -7.89
CA LEU A 642 -8.33 6.74 -7.09
C LEU A 642 -9.40 7.74 -7.59
N SER A 643 -9.77 7.69 -8.87
CA SER A 643 -10.82 8.52 -9.47
C SER A 643 -12.22 8.24 -8.90
N GLN A 644 -12.46 7.05 -8.34
CA GLN A 644 -13.76 6.66 -7.79
C GLN A 644 -13.93 7.07 -6.31
N TYR A 645 -12.86 7.49 -5.62
CA TYR A 645 -12.89 7.80 -4.19
C TYR A 645 -13.82 8.98 -3.86
N PRO A 646 -13.86 10.09 -4.63
CA PRO A 646 -14.80 11.17 -4.37
C PRO A 646 -16.27 10.76 -4.57
N ARG A 647 -16.58 9.89 -5.54
CA ARG A 647 -17.93 9.34 -5.77
C ARG A 647 -18.37 8.55 -4.54
N LEU A 648 -17.49 7.69 -4.04
CA LEU A 648 -17.74 6.85 -2.87
C LEU A 648 -17.97 7.67 -1.59
N LEU A 649 -17.12 8.68 -1.33
CA LEU A 649 -17.29 9.58 -0.18
C LEU A 649 -18.61 10.37 -0.28
N ARG A 650 -18.97 10.84 -1.47
CA ARG A 650 -20.22 11.58 -1.71
C ARG A 650 -21.46 10.72 -1.41
N ILE A 651 -21.43 9.43 -1.74
CA ILE A 651 -22.54 8.50 -1.47
C ILE A 651 -22.68 8.25 0.03
N ILE A 652 -21.59 7.97 0.74
CA ILE A 652 -21.59 7.81 2.19
C ILE A 652 -22.14 9.06 2.88
N MET A 653 -21.68 10.25 2.46
CA MET A 653 -22.18 11.52 3.01
C MET A 653 -23.66 11.74 2.73
N ARG A 654 -24.12 11.46 1.49
CA ARG A 654 -25.54 11.56 1.13
C ARG A 654 -26.40 10.60 1.95
N TYR A 655 -25.93 9.38 2.18
CA TYR A 655 -26.60 8.38 3.01
C TYR A 655 -26.66 8.82 4.47
N PHE A 656 -25.56 9.37 5.02
CA PHE A 656 -25.52 9.93 6.38
C PHE A 656 -26.55 11.04 6.61
N PHE A 657 -26.66 12.00 5.68
CA PHE A 657 -27.64 13.08 5.80
C PHE A 657 -29.08 12.61 5.61
N ARG A 658 -29.34 11.54 4.83
CA ARG A 658 -30.68 10.97 4.64
C ARG A 658 -31.11 10.06 5.78
N HIS A 659 -30.19 9.27 6.33
CA HIS A 659 -30.45 8.24 7.35
C HIS A 659 -29.58 8.40 8.61
N PRO A 660 -29.53 9.58 9.27
CA PRO A 660 -28.61 9.82 10.38
C PRO A 660 -28.86 8.91 11.58
N ARG A 661 -30.12 8.48 11.78
CA ARG A 661 -30.50 7.57 12.87
C ARG A 661 -29.85 6.19 12.74
N GLU A 662 -29.63 5.70 11.52
CA GLU A 662 -29.07 4.36 11.28
C GLU A 662 -27.58 4.26 11.64
N PHE A 663 -26.86 5.39 11.62
CA PHE A 663 -25.46 5.47 12.05
C PHE A 663 -25.31 5.45 13.57
N ILE A 664 -26.38 5.76 14.32
CA ILE A 664 -26.32 5.94 15.78
C ILE A 664 -27.07 4.81 16.49
N LEU A 665 -28.24 4.41 15.97
CA LEU A 665 -29.15 3.48 16.63
C LEU A 665 -29.57 2.32 15.72
N PRO A 666 -29.79 1.13 16.30
CA PRO A 666 -30.31 0.00 15.55
C PRO A 666 -31.79 0.13 15.21
N ALA A 667 -32.14 -0.27 13.98
CA ALA A 667 -33.50 -0.32 13.47
C ALA A 667 -34.41 -1.18 14.37
N ARG A 668 -35.71 -0.85 14.43
CA ARG A 668 -36.67 -1.50 15.33
C ARG A 668 -37.04 -2.94 14.91
N SER A 669 -36.76 -3.34 13.66
CA SER A 669 -36.96 -4.71 13.16
C SER A 669 -36.22 -4.87 11.82
N VAL A 670 -35.63 -6.05 11.59
CA VAL A 670 -35.24 -6.48 10.23
C VAL A 670 -36.01 -7.77 9.98
N SER A 671 -37.06 -7.71 9.15
CA SER A 671 -37.50 -8.92 8.45
C SER A 671 -36.33 -9.38 7.58
N PRO A 672 -35.97 -10.68 7.59
CA PRO A 672 -34.86 -11.15 6.76
C PRO A 672 -35.11 -10.73 5.30
N PRO A 673 -34.10 -10.27 4.55
CA PRO A 673 -34.29 -10.05 3.12
C PRO A 673 -34.74 -11.39 2.52
N ALA A 674 -35.86 -11.37 1.79
CA ALA A 674 -36.30 -12.53 1.05
C ALA A 674 -35.14 -12.97 0.15
N ARG A 675 -34.56 -14.16 0.43
CA ARG A 675 -33.67 -14.81 -0.52
C ARG A 675 -34.47 -14.89 -1.82
N ARG A 676 -34.01 -14.18 -2.87
CA ARG A 676 -34.37 -14.58 -4.23
C ARG A 676 -33.89 -16.01 -4.36
N SER A 677 -34.83 -16.94 -4.38
CA SER A 677 -34.60 -18.33 -4.76
C SER A 677 -33.84 -18.33 -6.09
N GLN A 678 -32.62 -18.84 -6.07
CA GLN A 678 -32.01 -19.35 -7.29
C GLN A 678 -32.94 -20.45 -7.82
N PRO A 679 -33.16 -20.56 -9.15
CA PRO A 679 -33.93 -21.66 -9.69
C PRO A 679 -33.19 -22.97 -9.37
N ASP A 680 -33.86 -23.87 -8.67
CA ASP A 680 -33.36 -25.21 -8.37
C ASP A 680 -33.12 -25.97 -9.67
N ASP A 681 -31.87 -26.40 -9.89
CA ASP A 681 -31.52 -27.47 -10.82
C ASP A 681 -32.05 -28.80 -10.27
N ALA A 682 -33.35 -29.03 -10.45
CA ALA A 682 -33.98 -30.32 -10.27
C ALA A 682 -33.89 -31.12 -11.58
N ARG A 683 -32.75 -31.76 -11.82
CA ARG A 683 -32.64 -32.92 -12.74
C ARG A 683 -31.34 -33.69 -12.47
N ASN A 684 -31.45 -34.77 -11.70
CA ASN A 684 -30.80 -36.07 -11.93
C ASN A 684 -30.84 -36.92 -10.65
N GLU A 685 -32.00 -37.48 -10.35
CA GLU A 685 -32.09 -38.76 -9.63
C GLU A 685 -33.17 -39.59 -10.33
N GLU A 686 -32.78 -40.24 -11.41
CA GLU A 686 -33.53 -41.38 -11.93
C GLU A 686 -32.53 -42.38 -12.53
N LYS A 687 -32.64 -43.64 -12.05
CA LYS A 687 -32.08 -44.89 -12.59
C LYS A 687 -30.69 -45.32 -12.11
N THR A 688 -30.68 -46.07 -11.00
CA THR A 688 -29.95 -47.35 -10.88
C THR A 688 -30.63 -48.27 -9.86
N THR A 689 -31.72 -48.89 -10.29
CA THR A 689 -32.18 -50.20 -9.79
C THR A 689 -32.74 -50.96 -10.99
N GLY A 690 -32.07 -52.04 -11.36
CA GLY A 690 -32.30 -52.86 -12.55
C GLY A 690 -31.01 -53.50 -12.99
#